data_AF-A0A8H6W7K0-F1
#
_entry.id   AF-A0A8H6W7K0-F1
#
_cell.length_a   1.000
_cell.length_b   1.000
_cell.length_c   1.000
_cell.angle_alpha   90.00
_cell.angle_beta   90.00
_cell.angle_gamma   90.00
#
_symmetry.space_group_name_H-M   'P 1'
#
loop_
_entity.id
_entity.type
_entity.pdbx_description
1 polymer ?
#
loop_
_entity_poly.entity_id
_entity_poly.type
_entity_poly.pdbx_seq_one_letter_code
_entity_poly.pdbx_strand_id
1 'polypeptide(L)'
;MSLPDKSQYGKLSVAESLGLIASLLPLPAFVLWKALTMSYDPVNRERSLKQIASDATLRYITGLSVPQLQAAVGSDEKIYKDWAKANKVPVTADELGEDARLYWIGPKRTERVLLFLHGKSTEPSACPRSHKDVGGVFLLPVSAPSLSFWRYVQLEVEKQGTEVGFAFLSYTLAPYATFPTPLKQAALAVNFLLDAGVQPANLQLAGDSAGGNLCLQTLSHILHPLPNVAPITLSAPIRGMFLISPWTSLSSTSPSHKENEAYDIFTPKTLGHWGSIILKDVPQEHITFMEAVRASEGWFSGADKIVERVLVSAGGAELLRDDVVEFAESFKKQHKETELVVQRGGLHEDMFLDFYVGKGKKIGSLTPLIAMADKAPKPLNLLKYHRPRRLNLHDAPIPPLNGESKRALRNLAAHRATPLPFHIPRSCCAAVLVALFVGRSGDLYVLLNRRSATLRSYAGDTSLPGGKVDPKDRTIEDTARREAFEEIGLPLDQMKVPLPCILEPFLASNNLVVTPVVVLILDNTLRPILNAAEVAALFSHPLSAFLSSTPPFPTEPELIEVPYHTSNDWTYQGPNGIKRIGRVHRFLTGREAGGIKPVFGLTAVILIHAASVAHAHPPDFEVMPPDGMIAPARIAWAVWTNAAFRDAYEKEGLTHKVDWEAVRKVAGVWAQTNSSPQSSQGWEKERRRRRKESKL
;
A
#
# COMPACT_ATOMS: atom_id res chain seq x y z
N MET A 1 31.16 32.57 19.99
CA MET A 1 31.52 31.62 21.06
C MET A 1 32.19 30.44 20.37
N SER A 2 33.33 29.95 20.85
CA SER A 2 33.95 28.75 20.27
C SER A 2 33.02 27.55 20.49
N LEU A 3 32.87 26.69 19.47
CA LEU A 3 32.15 25.43 19.61
C LEU A 3 32.82 24.56 20.70
N PRO A 4 32.06 23.78 21.48
CA PRO A 4 32.61 22.88 22.49
C PRO A 4 33.49 21.80 21.87
N ASP A 5 34.45 21.29 22.65
CA ASP A 5 35.35 20.21 22.23
C ASP A 5 34.57 18.89 22.10
N LYS A 6 34.71 18.19 20.97
CA LYS A 6 34.12 16.86 20.73
C LYS A 6 34.47 15.85 21.83
N SER A 7 35.62 16.00 22.50
CA SER A 7 36.01 15.17 23.65
C SER A 7 35.06 15.27 24.86
N GLN A 8 34.18 16.28 24.89
CA GLN A 8 33.17 16.50 25.93
C GLN A 8 31.84 15.79 25.63
N TYR A 9 31.72 15.10 24.49
CA TYR A 9 30.52 14.37 24.12
C TYR A 9 30.05 13.40 25.22
N GLY A 10 28.80 13.55 25.65
CA GLY A 10 28.19 12.70 26.68
C GLY A 10 28.86 12.77 28.07
N LYS A 11 29.83 13.67 28.29
CA LYS A 11 30.44 13.88 29.60
C LYS A 11 29.57 14.85 30.40
N LEU A 12 29.07 14.36 31.53
CA LEU A 12 28.28 15.15 32.46
C LEU A 12 29.17 15.68 33.58
N SER A 13 28.99 16.94 33.95
CA SER A 13 29.46 17.45 35.24
C SER A 13 28.78 16.69 36.39
N VAL A 14 29.32 16.82 37.60
CA VAL A 14 28.70 16.24 38.81
C VAL A 14 27.26 16.75 38.99
N ALA A 15 27.04 18.05 38.74
CA ALA A 15 25.71 18.66 38.82
C ALA A 15 24.75 18.09 37.77
N GLU A 16 25.19 17.92 36.52
CA GLU A 16 24.37 17.33 35.46
C GLU A 16 24.08 15.85 35.69
N SER A 17 25.03 15.12 36.30
CA SER A 17 24.88 13.72 36.68
C SER A 17 23.84 13.55 37.79
N LEU A 18 23.92 14.37 38.85
CA LEU A 18 22.90 14.40 39.90
C LEU A 18 21.55 14.85 39.35
N GLY A 19 21.55 15.85 38.46
CA GLY A 19 20.36 16.31 37.76
C GLY A 19 19.73 15.22 36.88
N LEU A 20 20.53 14.36 36.23
CA LEU A 20 20.03 13.24 35.44
C LEU A 20 19.36 12.20 36.33
N ILE A 21 19.99 11.82 37.45
CA ILE A 21 19.40 10.88 38.42
C ILE A 21 18.07 11.43 38.96
N ALA A 22 18.05 12.70 39.37
CA ALA A 22 16.85 13.36 39.87
C ALA A 22 15.75 13.43 38.80
N SER A 23 16.12 13.67 37.53
CA SER A 23 15.18 13.70 36.41
C SER A 23 14.65 12.31 36.06
N LEU A 24 15.42 11.23 36.22
CA LEU A 24 14.96 9.87 35.92
C LEU A 24 14.12 9.24 37.05
N LEU A 25 14.24 9.72 38.30
CA LEU A 25 13.53 9.18 39.45
C LEU A 25 11.99 9.10 39.28
N PRO A 26 11.30 10.11 38.69
CA PRO A 26 9.84 10.06 38.48
C PRO A 26 9.41 9.23 37.26
N LEU A 27 10.34 8.80 36.40
CA LEU A 27 10.04 8.12 35.14
C LEU A 27 9.10 6.90 35.31
N PRO A 28 9.31 5.98 36.27
CA PRO A 28 8.42 4.82 36.42
C PRO A 28 6.98 5.22 36.75
N ALA A 29 6.79 6.22 37.61
CA ALA A 29 5.46 6.73 37.97
C ALA A 29 4.79 7.44 36.79
N PHE A 30 5.56 8.22 36.02
CA PHE A 30 5.07 8.87 34.80
C PHE A 30 4.62 7.86 33.74
N VAL A 31 5.44 6.83 33.48
CA VAL A 31 5.13 5.77 32.50
C VAL A 31 3.89 5.00 32.94
N LEU A 32 3.77 4.64 34.23
CA LEU A 32 2.59 3.96 34.75
C LEU A 32 1.33 4.83 34.61
N TRP A 33 1.41 6.11 34.98
CA TRP A 33 0.31 7.06 34.84
C TRP A 33 -0.15 7.18 33.38
N LYS A 34 0.79 7.33 32.44
CA LYS A 34 0.49 7.41 31.00
C LYS A 34 -0.10 6.12 30.45
N ALA A 35 0.45 4.96 30.82
CA ALA A 35 -0.09 3.67 30.43
C ALA A 35 -1.54 3.51 30.90
N LEU A 36 -1.87 3.90 32.13
CA LEU A 36 -3.23 3.80 32.67
C LEU A 36 -4.21 4.79 32.04
N THR A 37 -3.79 6.05 31.87
CA THR A 37 -4.68 7.13 31.42
C THR A 37 -4.88 7.16 29.91
N MET A 38 -3.89 6.74 29.12
CA MET A 38 -3.95 6.83 27.65
C MET A 38 -4.44 5.54 26.97
N SER A 39 -4.57 4.43 27.70
CA SER A 39 -5.06 3.15 27.12
C SER A 39 -6.47 3.21 26.52
N TYR A 40 -7.28 4.17 26.95
CA TYR A 40 -8.66 4.36 26.49
C TYR A 40 -8.79 5.51 25.48
N ASP A 41 -7.69 6.20 25.18
CA ASP A 41 -7.69 7.34 24.27
C ASP A 41 -7.87 6.88 22.80
N PRO A 42 -8.63 7.61 21.97
CA PRO A 42 -8.86 7.26 20.57
C PRO A 42 -7.60 7.05 19.71
N VAL A 43 -6.49 7.75 20.00
CA VAL A 43 -5.21 7.64 19.28
C VAL A 43 -4.47 6.35 19.68
N ASN A 44 -4.56 5.96 20.94
CA ASN A 44 -3.83 4.82 21.50
C ASN A 44 -4.66 3.53 21.59
N ARG A 45 -5.94 3.57 21.21
CA ARG A 45 -6.88 2.44 21.31
C ARG A 45 -6.40 1.16 20.63
N GLU A 46 -5.58 1.28 19.58
CA GLU A 46 -5.03 0.14 18.83
C GLU A 46 -3.62 -0.26 19.29
N ARG A 47 -2.99 0.51 20.21
CA ARG A 47 -1.66 0.23 20.76
C ARG A 47 -1.73 -0.69 21.96
N SER A 48 -0.74 -1.56 22.08
CA SER A 48 -0.54 -2.36 23.28
C SER A 48 -0.03 -1.51 24.45
N LEU A 49 -0.28 -1.93 25.69
CA LEU A 49 0.27 -1.29 26.89
C LEU A 49 1.79 -1.15 26.84
N LYS A 50 2.48 -2.12 26.23
CA LYS A 50 3.94 -2.07 26.06
C LYS A 50 4.38 -0.95 25.12
N GLN A 51 3.63 -0.72 24.02
CA GLN A 51 3.88 0.40 23.11
C GLN A 51 3.63 1.73 23.81
N ILE A 52 2.48 1.89 24.48
CA ILE A 52 2.16 3.13 25.21
C ILE A 52 3.23 3.43 26.28
N ALA A 53 3.69 2.42 27.01
CA ALA A 53 4.76 2.58 27.99
C ALA A 53 6.11 2.97 27.33
N SER A 54 6.44 2.37 26.18
CA SER A 54 7.63 2.73 25.39
C SER A 54 7.57 4.17 24.88
N ASP A 55 6.43 4.58 24.32
CA ASP A 55 6.22 5.93 23.78
C ASP A 55 6.28 6.97 24.90
N ALA A 56 5.67 6.69 26.06
CA ALA A 56 5.77 7.52 27.25
C ALA A 56 7.22 7.64 27.77
N THR A 57 7.98 6.54 27.73
CA THR A 57 9.39 6.55 28.11
C THR A 57 10.22 7.43 27.18
N LEU A 58 10.02 7.29 25.87
CA LEU A 58 10.68 8.13 24.87
C LEU A 58 10.34 9.60 25.06
N ARG A 59 9.04 9.92 25.23
CA ARG A 59 8.57 11.27 25.51
C ARG A 59 9.20 11.90 26.74
N TYR A 60 9.38 11.11 27.80
CA TYR A 60 9.99 11.60 29.03
C TYR A 60 11.48 11.87 28.83
N ILE A 61 12.18 10.93 28.19
CA ILE A 61 13.62 11.02 27.96
C ILE A 61 13.95 12.19 27.03
N THR A 62 13.16 12.48 26.00
CA THR A 62 13.36 13.63 25.10
C THR A 62 13.27 14.98 25.81
N GLY A 63 12.73 15.04 27.03
CA GLY A 63 12.73 16.22 27.89
C GLY A 63 14.05 16.50 28.63
N LEU A 64 15.01 15.58 28.62
CA LEU A 64 16.33 15.77 29.22
C LEU A 64 17.17 16.80 28.43
N SER A 65 18.22 17.33 29.06
CA SER A 65 19.16 18.22 28.35
C SER A 65 19.93 17.46 27.25
N VAL A 66 20.43 18.18 26.25
CA VAL A 66 21.20 17.56 25.15
C VAL A 66 22.41 16.76 25.67
N PRO A 67 23.26 17.28 26.60
CA PRO A 67 24.34 16.49 27.18
C PRO A 67 23.85 15.23 27.91
N GLN A 68 22.75 15.32 28.65
CA GLN A 68 22.15 14.18 29.37
C GLN A 68 21.65 13.11 28.41
N LEU A 69 21.00 13.50 27.31
CA LEU A 69 20.57 12.60 26.26
C LEU A 69 21.77 11.92 25.58
N GLN A 70 22.79 12.70 25.23
CA GLN A 70 24.02 12.20 24.61
C GLN A 70 24.75 11.19 25.52
N ALA A 71 24.80 11.48 26.83
CA ALA A 71 25.36 10.58 27.84
C ALA A 71 24.55 9.28 28.01
N ALA A 72 23.22 9.39 28.00
CA ALA A 72 22.33 8.25 28.22
C ALA A 72 22.29 7.26 27.03
N VAL A 73 22.43 7.76 25.79
CA VAL A 73 22.23 6.96 24.57
C VAL A 73 23.55 6.44 23.98
N GLY A 74 24.66 7.18 24.09
CA GLY A 74 25.97 6.79 23.56
C GLY A 74 26.28 7.38 22.19
N SER A 75 27.29 6.82 21.48
CA SER A 75 27.70 7.26 20.14
C SER A 75 27.17 6.35 19.01
N ASP A 76 27.15 6.81 17.74
CA ASP A 76 26.71 5.95 16.61
C ASP A 76 27.57 4.70 16.49
N GLU A 77 28.90 4.86 16.56
CA GLU A 77 29.83 3.74 16.48
C GLU A 77 29.53 2.69 17.56
N LYS A 78 29.27 3.14 18.79
CA LYS A 78 28.94 2.23 19.89
C LYS A 78 27.59 1.55 19.65
N ILE A 79 26.57 2.31 19.27
CA ILE A 79 25.22 1.78 19.01
C ILE A 79 25.24 0.78 17.86
N TYR A 80 25.93 1.11 16.77
CA TYR A 80 26.08 0.23 15.61
C TYR A 80 26.85 -1.04 15.96
N LYS A 81 27.99 -0.96 16.65
CA LYS A 81 28.75 -2.15 17.07
C LYS A 81 27.96 -3.04 18.02
N ASP A 82 27.28 -2.46 19.01
CA ASP A 82 26.44 -3.20 19.95
C ASP A 82 25.25 -3.86 19.23
N TRP A 83 24.58 -3.12 18.34
CA TRP A 83 23.47 -3.63 17.52
C TRP A 83 23.93 -4.73 16.56
N ALA A 84 25.06 -4.55 15.87
CA ALA A 84 25.61 -5.51 14.92
C ALA A 84 26.00 -6.81 15.64
N LYS A 85 26.64 -6.70 16.82
CA LYS A 85 26.94 -7.84 17.69
C LYS A 85 25.66 -8.57 18.13
N ALA A 86 24.64 -7.84 18.58
CA ALA A 86 23.36 -8.42 19.01
C ALA A 86 22.60 -9.11 17.86
N ASN A 87 22.70 -8.60 16.63
CA ASN A 87 22.01 -9.12 15.46
C ASN A 87 22.86 -10.04 14.58
N LYS A 88 24.10 -10.36 14.99
CA LYS A 88 25.06 -11.21 14.26
C LYS A 88 25.35 -10.70 12.84
N VAL A 89 25.46 -9.38 12.70
CA VAL A 89 25.82 -8.69 11.45
C VAL A 89 27.29 -8.29 11.52
N PRO A 90 28.08 -8.44 10.44
CA PRO A 90 29.47 -7.97 10.42
C PRO A 90 29.52 -6.44 10.54
N VAL A 91 30.42 -5.96 11.39
CA VAL A 91 30.73 -4.53 11.51
C VAL A 91 31.51 -4.11 10.28
N THR A 92 30.90 -3.31 9.41
CA THR A 92 31.50 -2.83 8.16
C THR A 92 31.33 -1.32 8.07
N ALA A 93 32.44 -0.61 7.90
CA ALA A 93 32.46 0.85 7.83
C ALA A 93 33.44 1.34 6.76
N ASP A 94 33.09 2.44 6.09
CA ASP A 94 33.98 3.19 5.19
C ASP A 94 34.24 4.59 5.77
N GLU A 95 35.51 5.00 5.76
CA GLU A 95 35.94 6.34 6.17
C GLU A 95 35.79 7.32 4.99
N LEU A 96 35.06 8.42 5.18
CA LEU A 96 34.84 9.43 4.13
C LEU A 96 35.78 10.64 4.25
N GLY A 97 36.45 10.80 5.40
CA GLY A 97 37.10 12.05 5.79
C GLY A 97 36.14 13.03 6.46
N GLU A 98 36.65 14.19 6.90
CA GLU A 98 35.85 15.24 7.57
C GLU A 98 35.03 14.71 8.77
N ASP A 99 35.56 13.74 9.53
CA ASP A 99 34.87 13.05 10.62
C ASP A 99 33.52 12.43 10.22
N ALA A 100 33.43 11.88 9.01
CA ALA A 100 32.25 11.19 8.52
C ALA A 100 32.55 9.74 8.13
N ARG A 101 31.60 8.85 8.42
CA ARG A 101 31.69 7.41 8.11
C ARG A 101 30.40 6.87 7.52
N LEU A 102 30.52 5.90 6.62
CA LEU A 102 29.39 5.07 6.19
C LEU A 102 29.43 3.74 6.91
N TYR A 103 28.36 3.44 7.66
CA TYR A 103 28.18 2.16 8.32
C TYR A 103 27.17 1.31 7.56
N TRP A 104 27.56 0.09 7.19
CA TRP A 104 26.70 -0.80 6.40
C TRP A 104 25.80 -1.65 7.30
N ILE A 105 24.50 -1.56 7.06
CA ILE A 105 23.47 -2.39 7.67
C ILE A 105 23.41 -3.67 6.85
N GLY A 106 23.97 -4.76 7.37
CA GLY A 106 24.06 -6.02 6.63
C GLY A 106 25.29 -6.08 5.71
N PRO A 107 25.25 -6.92 4.66
CA PRO A 107 26.34 -7.01 3.67
C PRO A 107 26.54 -5.69 2.91
N LYS A 108 27.79 -5.28 2.73
CA LYS A 108 28.15 -4.17 1.84
C LYS A 108 27.91 -4.58 0.39
N ARG A 109 27.10 -3.79 -0.32
CA ARG A 109 26.71 -4.00 -1.73
C ARG A 109 26.60 -2.65 -2.41
N THR A 110 27.11 -2.52 -3.62
CA THR A 110 27.19 -1.24 -4.35
C THR A 110 26.40 -1.25 -5.65
N GLU A 111 25.82 -2.39 -6.04
CA GLU A 111 24.97 -2.51 -7.22
C GLU A 111 23.67 -1.73 -7.06
N ARG A 112 23.12 -1.70 -5.84
CA ARG A 112 21.97 -0.91 -5.40
C ARG A 112 22.19 -0.47 -3.97
N VAL A 113 22.04 0.81 -3.69
CA VAL A 113 22.32 1.37 -2.36
C VAL A 113 21.15 2.23 -1.90
N LEU A 114 20.70 2.00 -0.67
CA LEU A 114 19.94 2.98 0.09
C LEU A 114 20.88 3.62 1.11
N LEU A 115 21.13 4.92 0.93
CA LEU A 115 21.89 5.76 1.85
C LEU A 115 20.92 6.44 2.82
N PHE A 116 21.02 6.10 4.10
CA PHE A 116 20.19 6.61 5.16
C PHE A 116 20.90 7.75 5.92
N LEU A 117 20.30 8.94 5.87
CA LEU A 117 20.66 10.10 6.67
C LEU A 117 19.73 10.12 7.88
N HIS A 118 20.17 9.60 9.02
CA HIS A 118 19.29 9.51 10.19
C HIS A 118 18.95 10.90 10.76
N GLY A 119 17.83 11.03 11.47
CA GLY A 119 17.49 12.22 12.26
C GLY A 119 18.27 12.37 13.55
N LYS A 120 19.10 11.36 13.84
CA LYS A 120 19.89 11.26 15.03
C LYS A 120 21.28 10.66 14.66
N SER A 121 22.40 11.40 14.66
CA SER A 121 23.81 10.91 14.53
C SER A 121 24.69 11.15 15.75
N THR A 122 25.87 10.56 15.86
CA THR A 122 27.07 11.07 16.54
C THR A 122 28.28 10.27 16.15
N GLU A 123 29.36 10.98 15.88
CA GLU A 123 30.68 10.38 16.01
C GLU A 123 31.68 11.30 16.70
N PRO A 124 32.51 10.73 17.61
CA PRO A 124 33.88 11.18 17.83
C PRO A 124 34.82 10.35 16.95
N SER A 125 35.53 10.98 16.00
CA SER A 125 36.65 10.32 15.32
C SER A 125 37.91 10.39 16.20
N ALA A 126 38.76 9.38 16.08
CA ALA A 126 40.05 9.28 16.77
C ALA A 126 41.19 9.88 15.92
N CYS A 127 41.10 11.15 15.53
CA CYS A 127 42.22 11.81 14.83
C CYS A 127 42.28 13.33 15.08
N PRO A 128 43.33 13.86 15.74
CA PRO A 128 43.46 15.28 15.99
C PRO A 128 44.25 15.95 14.87
N ARG A 129 43.62 16.43 13.79
CA ARG A 129 44.25 17.43 12.89
C ARG A 129 43.24 18.44 12.32
N SER A 130 43.57 19.71 12.55
CA SER A 130 43.05 20.96 11.99
C SER A 130 42.05 20.86 10.83
N HIS A 131 40.91 21.53 10.94
CA HIS A 131 40.63 22.83 10.31
C HIS A 131 39.31 23.40 10.88
N LYS A 132 39.26 24.74 10.96
CA LYS A 132 38.10 25.51 11.41
C LYS A 132 36.98 25.38 10.38
N ASP A 133 35.74 25.49 10.85
CA ASP A 133 34.45 25.44 10.14
C ASP A 133 33.77 24.07 10.14
N VAL A 134 33.13 23.73 11.27
CA VAL A 134 32.42 22.47 11.48
C VAL A 134 30.95 22.75 11.82
N GLY A 135 30.06 22.07 11.08
CA GLY A 135 28.65 22.38 10.85
C GLY A 135 27.53 21.29 10.93
N GLY A 136 26.23 21.56 10.64
CA GLY A 136 25.11 20.57 10.54
C GLY A 136 23.62 20.65 10.95
N VAL A 137 22.95 19.48 11.22
CA VAL A 137 21.52 19.24 11.65
C VAL A 137 21.30 17.85 12.36
N PHE A 138 20.82 17.70 13.62
CA PHE A 138 21.91 17.75 14.61
C PHE A 138 22.13 17.12 16.01
N LEU A 139 21.19 16.60 16.81
CA LEU A 139 21.41 16.63 18.29
C LEU A 139 21.59 15.29 19.03
N LEU A 140 21.10 14.19 18.47
CA LEU A 140 21.08 12.86 19.11
C LEU A 140 21.67 11.79 18.20
N PRO A 141 22.07 10.59 18.67
CA PRO A 141 22.66 9.48 17.88
C PRO A 141 21.67 8.50 17.24
N VAL A 142 22.15 7.71 16.26
CA VAL A 142 21.33 6.74 15.52
C VAL A 142 20.65 5.79 16.47
N SER A 143 19.40 5.44 16.20
CA SER A 143 18.67 4.53 17.09
C SER A 143 18.83 3.08 16.63
N ALA A 144 19.15 2.17 17.55
CA ALA A 144 19.16 0.73 17.24
C ALA A 144 17.83 0.21 16.63
N PRO A 145 16.65 0.74 17.01
CA PRO A 145 15.40 0.42 16.33
C PRO A 145 15.35 0.86 14.85
N SER A 146 15.90 2.03 14.49
CA SER A 146 16.03 2.44 13.08
C SER A 146 16.94 1.49 12.27
N LEU A 147 18.05 1.04 12.84
CA LEU A 147 18.92 0.03 12.22
C LEU A 147 18.19 -1.31 12.04
N SER A 148 17.39 -1.70 13.03
CA SER A 148 16.58 -2.91 13.00
C SER A 148 15.47 -2.85 11.95
N PHE A 149 14.83 -1.67 11.79
CA PHE A 149 13.87 -1.40 10.74
C PHE A 149 14.51 -1.52 9.36
N TRP A 150 15.64 -0.85 9.13
CA TRP A 150 16.30 -0.91 7.83
C TRP A 150 16.83 -2.29 7.51
N ARG A 151 17.35 -3.03 8.50
CA ARG A 151 17.71 -4.44 8.31
C ARG A 151 16.49 -5.31 8.01
N TYR A 152 15.33 -5.02 8.61
CA TYR A 152 14.09 -5.69 8.27
C TYR A 152 13.67 -5.41 6.82
N VAL A 153 13.65 -4.14 6.39
CA VAL A 153 13.36 -3.76 5.00
C VAL A 153 14.33 -4.42 4.03
N GLN A 154 15.64 -4.37 4.31
CA GLN A 154 16.66 -5.04 3.50
C GLN A 154 16.36 -6.54 3.34
N LEU A 155 16.06 -7.24 4.43
CA LEU A 155 15.73 -8.66 4.40
C LEU A 155 14.43 -8.95 3.64
N GLU A 156 13.41 -8.09 3.73
CA GLU A 156 12.17 -8.26 2.96
C GLU A 156 12.37 -8.03 1.45
N VAL A 157 13.24 -7.09 1.08
CA VAL A 157 13.63 -6.85 -0.33
C VAL A 157 14.50 -7.99 -0.86
N GLU A 158 15.44 -8.49 -0.05
CA GLU A 158 16.29 -9.64 -0.40
C GLU A 158 15.47 -10.92 -0.62
N LYS A 159 14.40 -11.14 0.17
CA LYS A 159 13.45 -12.25 -0.08
C LYS A 159 12.75 -12.18 -1.42
N GLN A 160 12.63 -10.99 -2.00
CA GLN A 160 12.05 -10.76 -3.33
C GLN A 160 13.09 -10.91 -4.45
N GLY A 161 14.30 -11.37 -4.13
CA GLY A 161 15.37 -11.62 -5.11
C GLY A 161 16.17 -10.37 -5.50
N THR A 162 16.01 -9.26 -4.77
CA THR A 162 16.79 -8.04 -4.99
C THR A 162 17.83 -7.87 -3.90
N GLU A 163 19.10 -8.04 -4.27
CA GLU A 163 20.21 -7.71 -3.39
C GLU A 163 20.41 -6.19 -3.34
N VAL A 164 20.55 -5.66 -2.13
CA VAL A 164 20.63 -4.21 -1.89
C VAL A 164 21.48 -3.91 -0.65
N GLY A 165 22.36 -2.93 -0.79
CA GLY A 165 23.16 -2.38 0.30
C GLY A 165 22.38 -1.31 1.05
N PHE A 166 22.34 -1.40 2.37
CA PHE A 166 21.84 -0.34 3.22
C PHE A 166 23.04 0.23 3.97
N ALA A 167 23.27 1.53 3.87
CA ALA A 167 24.31 2.22 4.62
C ALA A 167 23.71 3.45 5.30
N PHE A 168 24.15 3.76 6.51
CA PHE A 168 23.82 5.04 7.13
C PHE A 168 25.06 5.91 7.27
N LEU A 169 24.87 7.21 7.12
CA LEU A 169 25.92 8.20 7.31
C LEU A 169 26.00 8.60 8.78
N SER A 170 27.12 8.29 9.43
CA SER A 170 27.48 8.94 10.69
C SER A 170 28.14 10.29 10.38
N TYR A 171 27.54 11.36 10.87
CA TYR A 171 27.91 12.75 10.63
C TYR A 171 28.04 13.55 11.95
N THR A 172 28.68 14.72 11.90
CA THR A 172 28.96 15.50 13.12
C THR A 172 27.70 16.20 13.67
N LEU A 173 27.56 16.21 15.00
CA LEU A 173 26.42 16.77 15.72
C LEU A 173 26.61 18.17 16.33
N ALA A 174 25.50 18.87 16.56
CA ALA A 174 25.44 20.03 17.43
C ALA A 174 25.51 19.61 18.90
N PRO A 175 26.05 20.47 19.77
CA PRO A 175 26.62 21.79 19.47
C PRO A 175 28.06 21.77 18.92
N TYR A 176 28.65 20.60 18.65
CA TYR A 176 30.04 20.48 18.18
C TYR A 176 30.23 20.92 16.73
N ALA A 177 29.12 21.16 16.03
CA ALA A 177 29.03 21.61 14.67
C ALA A 177 27.68 22.36 14.47
N THR A 178 27.60 23.42 13.63
CA THR A 178 26.40 24.16 13.07
C THR A 178 26.35 24.45 11.54
N PHE A 179 25.22 24.28 10.80
CA PHE A 179 25.13 24.30 9.30
C PHE A 179 26.29 25.02 8.54
N PRO A 180 27.01 24.39 7.57
CA PRO A 180 26.54 23.32 6.67
C PRO A 180 27.31 21.97 6.70
N THR A 181 28.09 21.59 7.72
CA THR A 181 29.00 20.41 7.58
C THR A 181 28.41 19.01 7.32
N PRO A 182 27.28 18.50 7.81
CA PRO A 182 26.66 17.26 7.44
C PRO A 182 26.04 17.38 6.08
N LEU A 183 25.73 18.58 5.59
CA LEU A 183 25.48 18.75 4.17
C LEU A 183 26.78 18.50 3.39
N LYS A 184 27.94 18.98 3.88
CA LYS A 184 29.25 18.56 3.33
C LYS A 184 29.47 17.05 3.46
N GLN A 185 29.22 16.44 4.61
CA GLN A 185 29.43 15.02 4.85
C GLN A 185 28.42 14.14 4.09
N ALA A 186 27.19 14.63 3.88
CA ALA A 186 26.19 13.99 3.01
C ALA A 186 26.61 14.08 1.54
N ALA A 187 27.13 15.22 1.10
CA ALA A 187 27.71 15.35 -0.24
C ALA A 187 28.92 14.43 -0.42
N LEU A 188 29.81 14.32 0.58
CA LEU A 188 30.91 13.37 0.59
C LEU A 188 30.42 11.92 0.52
N ALA A 189 29.39 11.56 1.28
CA ALA A 189 28.80 10.23 1.27
C ALA A 189 28.23 9.87 -0.10
N VAL A 190 27.49 10.79 -0.72
CA VAL A 190 26.95 10.60 -2.07
C VAL A 190 28.08 10.47 -3.08
N ASN A 191 29.03 11.39 -3.09
CA ASN A 191 30.17 11.36 -4.02
C ASN A 191 31.03 10.10 -3.84
N PHE A 192 31.28 9.67 -2.60
CA PHE A 192 32.01 8.43 -2.31
C PHE A 192 31.34 7.20 -2.93
N LEU A 193 30.00 7.11 -2.83
CA LEU A 193 29.25 6.02 -3.46
C LEU A 193 29.32 6.10 -4.99
N LEU A 194 29.19 7.29 -5.57
CA LEU A 194 29.31 7.49 -7.02
C LEU A 194 30.70 7.12 -7.53
N ASP A 195 31.76 7.56 -6.84
CA ASP A 195 33.17 7.26 -7.15
C ASP A 195 33.48 5.78 -6.98
N ALA A 196 32.79 5.08 -6.07
CA ALA A 196 32.84 3.63 -5.93
C ALA A 196 32.07 2.87 -7.04
N GLY A 197 31.49 3.58 -8.01
CA GLY A 197 30.81 3.01 -9.17
C GLY A 197 29.31 2.80 -9.01
N VAL A 198 28.71 3.25 -7.90
CA VAL A 198 27.25 3.21 -7.72
C VAL A 198 26.62 4.15 -8.75
N GLN A 199 25.79 3.61 -9.64
CA GLN A 199 25.07 4.42 -10.62
C GLN A 199 23.99 5.26 -9.90
N PRO A 200 23.77 6.54 -10.27
CA PRO A 200 22.70 7.34 -9.67
C PRO A 200 21.33 6.65 -9.70
N ALA A 201 20.98 6.01 -10.83
CA ALA A 201 19.75 5.25 -11.01
C ALA A 201 19.60 4.01 -10.09
N ASN A 202 20.64 3.67 -9.33
CA ASN A 202 20.66 2.60 -8.33
C ASN A 202 20.86 3.12 -6.89
N LEU A 203 20.93 4.44 -6.70
CA LEU A 203 21.05 5.11 -5.41
C LEU A 203 19.68 5.62 -4.95
N GLN A 204 19.32 5.35 -3.70
CA GLN A 204 18.18 5.98 -3.02
C GLN A 204 18.68 6.72 -1.78
N LEU A 205 18.14 7.91 -1.53
CA LEU A 205 18.35 8.62 -0.28
C LEU A 205 17.15 8.38 0.64
N ALA A 206 17.39 8.15 1.92
CA ALA A 206 16.33 8.12 2.92
C ALA A 206 16.76 8.94 4.12
N GLY A 207 15.83 9.60 4.79
CA GLY A 207 16.15 10.25 6.05
C GLY A 207 14.92 10.56 6.89
N ASP A 208 15.07 10.44 8.20
CA ASP A 208 14.02 10.71 9.17
C ASP A 208 14.22 12.04 9.89
N SER A 209 13.14 12.77 10.18
CA SER A 209 13.19 13.97 11.01
C SER A 209 14.25 14.96 10.53
N ALA A 210 15.25 15.26 11.36
CA ALA A 210 16.42 16.08 11.04
C ALA A 210 17.25 15.54 9.84
N GLY A 211 17.28 14.24 9.61
CA GLY A 211 17.93 13.59 8.48
C GLY A 211 17.08 13.66 7.21
N GLY A 212 15.75 13.69 7.36
CA GLY A 212 14.83 14.06 6.29
C GLY A 212 15.04 15.53 5.87
N ASN A 213 15.28 16.42 6.82
CA ASN A 213 15.73 17.79 6.53
C ASN A 213 17.09 17.79 5.81
N LEU A 214 18.05 16.95 6.22
CA LEU A 214 19.35 16.82 5.55
C LEU A 214 19.25 16.27 4.12
N CYS A 215 18.31 15.36 3.84
CA CYS A 215 17.98 14.95 2.47
C CYS A 215 17.50 16.15 1.63
N LEU A 216 16.64 16.99 2.19
CA LEU A 216 16.15 18.21 1.52
C LEU A 216 17.26 19.25 1.32
N GLN A 217 18.22 19.35 2.25
CA GLN A 217 19.42 20.15 2.07
C GLN A 217 20.30 19.62 0.95
N THR A 218 20.47 18.30 0.88
CA THR A 218 21.26 17.64 -0.17
C THR A 218 20.64 17.90 -1.55
N LEU A 219 19.31 17.77 -1.68
CA LEU A 219 18.59 18.15 -2.88
C LEU A 219 18.72 19.64 -3.19
N SER A 220 18.58 20.51 -2.17
CA SER A 220 18.73 21.95 -2.33
C SER A 220 20.13 22.34 -2.76
N HIS A 221 21.18 21.64 -2.31
CA HIS A 221 22.57 21.89 -2.71
C HIS A 221 22.82 21.47 -4.16
N ILE A 222 22.19 20.40 -4.64
CA ILE A 222 22.27 20.03 -6.06
C ILE A 222 21.63 21.11 -6.94
N LEU A 223 20.52 21.69 -6.50
CA LEU A 223 19.81 22.75 -7.24
C LEU A 223 20.45 24.13 -7.08
N HIS A 224 20.99 24.42 -5.90
CA HIS A 224 21.57 25.69 -5.46
C HIS A 224 22.92 25.44 -4.79
N PRO A 225 23.99 25.17 -5.56
CA PRO A 225 25.28 24.79 -4.99
C PRO A 225 25.87 25.83 -4.03
N LEU A 226 26.18 25.39 -2.82
CA LEU A 226 26.93 26.18 -1.86
C LEU A 226 28.44 26.09 -2.16
N PRO A 227 29.17 27.22 -2.20
CA PRO A 227 30.56 27.25 -2.64
C PRO A 227 31.51 26.44 -1.73
N ASN A 228 31.17 26.27 -0.46
CA ASN A 228 31.99 25.56 0.53
C ASN A 228 31.58 24.08 0.72
N VAL A 229 30.69 23.57 -0.14
CA VAL A 229 30.20 22.20 -0.11
C VAL A 229 30.53 21.57 -1.46
N ALA A 230 31.18 20.40 -1.47
CA ALA A 230 31.54 19.73 -2.72
C ALA A 230 30.30 19.53 -3.60
N PRO A 231 30.37 19.84 -4.91
CA PRO A 231 29.23 19.63 -5.80
C PRO A 231 28.92 18.13 -5.90
N ILE A 232 27.64 17.79 -6.00
CA ILE A 232 27.18 16.45 -6.33
C ILE A 232 26.77 16.49 -7.80
N THR A 233 27.54 15.81 -8.65
CA THR A 233 27.25 15.74 -10.09
C THR A 233 26.65 14.39 -10.41
N LEU A 234 25.42 14.39 -10.93
CA LEU A 234 24.70 13.17 -11.26
C LEU A 234 24.63 12.99 -12.79
N SER A 235 24.98 11.79 -13.26
CA SER A 235 24.83 11.41 -14.67
C SER A 235 23.40 11.06 -15.05
N ALA A 236 22.54 10.80 -14.07
CA ALA A 236 21.11 10.49 -14.19
C ALA A 236 20.40 10.82 -12.86
N PRO A 237 19.06 10.95 -12.83
CA PRO A 237 18.33 11.09 -11.57
C PRO A 237 18.61 9.94 -10.60
N ILE A 238 18.67 10.21 -9.30
CA ILE A 238 18.69 9.15 -8.29
C ILE A 238 17.35 8.43 -8.25
N ARG A 239 17.38 7.13 -7.91
CA ARG A 239 16.21 6.24 -8.00
C ARG A 239 15.06 6.63 -7.09
N GLY A 240 15.31 7.37 -6.03
CA GLY A 240 14.27 7.86 -5.16
C GLY A 240 14.77 8.52 -3.89
N MET A 241 13.87 9.24 -3.23
CA MET A 241 14.09 9.84 -1.92
C MET A 241 12.95 9.50 -0.98
N PHE A 242 13.25 9.01 0.23
CA PHE A 242 12.25 8.72 1.25
C PHE A 242 12.43 9.62 2.48
N LEU A 243 11.49 10.53 2.69
CA LEU A 243 11.46 11.51 3.77
C LEU A 243 10.51 11.04 4.88
N ILE A 244 11.07 10.64 6.01
CA ILE A 244 10.33 10.06 7.13
C ILE A 244 10.06 11.13 8.20
N SER A 245 8.82 11.59 8.37
CA SER A 245 8.46 12.67 9.30
C SER A 245 9.46 13.84 9.23
N PRO A 246 9.79 14.37 8.03
CA PRO A 246 10.91 15.29 7.87
C PRO A 246 10.69 16.58 8.66
N TRP A 247 11.72 17.06 9.33
CA TRP A 247 11.64 18.30 10.10
C TRP A 247 11.76 19.52 9.16
N THR A 248 10.69 19.83 8.45
CA THR A 248 10.67 20.83 7.35
C THR A 248 10.66 22.28 7.82
N SER A 249 10.36 22.53 9.10
CA SER A 249 10.48 23.85 9.74
C SER A 249 10.94 23.71 11.19
N LEU A 250 12.09 24.31 11.53
CA LEU A 250 12.68 24.26 12.87
C LEU A 250 12.08 25.32 13.80
N SER A 251 11.43 26.34 13.24
CA SER A 251 10.78 27.43 13.96
C SER A 251 9.26 27.40 13.86
N SER A 252 8.66 26.22 13.63
CA SER A 252 7.21 26.10 13.44
C SER A 252 6.43 26.27 14.73
N THR A 253 5.21 26.78 14.59
CA THR A 253 4.15 26.76 15.61
C THR A 253 2.82 26.32 15.01
N SER A 254 2.87 25.46 13.99
CA SER A 254 1.68 24.97 13.25
C SER A 254 0.66 24.31 14.19
N PRO A 255 -0.64 24.29 13.83
CA PRO A 255 -1.72 23.81 14.71
C PRO A 255 -1.48 22.42 15.31
N SER A 256 -0.90 21.50 14.55
CA SER A 256 -0.50 20.16 15.01
C SER A 256 0.38 20.16 16.26
N HIS A 257 1.19 21.21 16.49
CA HIS A 257 1.99 21.33 17.72
C HIS A 257 1.11 21.34 18.97
N LYS A 258 -0.02 22.06 18.92
CA LYS A 258 -0.97 22.15 20.04
C LYS A 258 -1.91 20.95 20.07
N GLU A 259 -2.42 20.52 18.91
CA GLU A 259 -3.37 19.40 18.80
C GLU A 259 -2.75 18.09 19.28
N ASN A 260 -1.48 17.84 18.93
CA ASN A 260 -0.80 16.58 19.17
C ASN A 260 0.15 16.61 20.38
N GLU A 261 0.22 17.74 21.10
CA GLU A 261 1.09 17.90 22.27
C GLU A 261 0.90 16.77 23.30
N ALA A 262 -0.32 16.29 23.49
CA ALA A 262 -0.61 15.26 24.48
C ALA A 262 -0.12 13.85 24.09
N TYR A 263 0.14 13.62 22.80
CA TYR A 263 0.30 12.30 22.20
C TYR A 263 1.74 11.98 21.78
N ASP A 264 2.38 12.89 21.06
CA ASP A 264 3.64 12.61 20.40
C ASP A 264 4.80 12.32 21.37
N ILE A 265 5.89 11.76 20.86
CA ILE A 265 7.13 11.52 21.60
C ILE A 265 7.93 12.80 21.85
N PHE A 266 7.49 13.93 21.29
CA PHE A 266 8.04 15.26 21.54
C PHE A 266 7.00 16.20 22.14
N THR A 267 7.51 17.29 22.74
CA THR A 267 6.68 18.42 23.18
C THR A 267 6.99 19.66 22.34
N PRO A 268 6.06 20.61 22.18
CA PRO A 268 6.33 21.85 21.45
C PRO A 268 7.52 22.60 22.05
N LYS A 269 7.63 22.59 23.39
CA LYS A 269 8.76 23.19 24.12
C LYS A 269 10.09 22.53 23.75
N THR A 270 10.15 21.20 23.69
CA THR A 270 11.35 20.45 23.34
C THR A 270 11.79 20.75 21.90
N LEU A 271 10.87 20.61 20.93
CA LEU A 271 11.19 20.87 19.52
C LEU A 271 11.57 22.34 19.27
N GLY A 272 10.84 23.29 19.86
CA GLY A 272 11.16 24.70 19.75
C GLY A 272 12.53 25.06 20.36
N HIS A 273 12.88 24.45 21.49
CA HIS A 273 14.20 24.63 22.09
C HIS A 273 15.31 24.09 21.18
N TRP A 274 15.16 22.87 20.66
CA TRP A 274 16.14 22.27 19.75
C TRP A 274 16.26 23.07 18.45
N GLY A 275 15.14 23.48 17.86
CA GLY A 275 15.10 24.35 16.69
C GLY A 275 15.88 25.65 16.92
N SER A 276 15.71 26.27 18.10
CA SER A 276 16.45 27.49 18.46
C SER A 276 17.96 27.29 18.56
N ILE A 277 18.42 26.13 19.05
CA ILE A 277 19.85 25.79 19.11
C ILE A 277 20.42 25.67 17.71
N ILE A 278 19.70 24.98 16.83
CA ILE A 278 20.15 24.68 15.47
C ILE A 278 20.16 25.93 14.59
N LEU A 279 19.07 26.72 14.62
CA LEU A 279 18.92 27.90 13.78
C LEU A 279 19.85 29.05 14.18
N LYS A 280 20.35 29.07 15.43
CA LYS A 280 21.18 30.15 15.96
C LYS A 280 22.38 30.50 15.08
N ASP A 281 22.99 29.48 14.49
CA ASP A 281 24.25 29.61 13.74
C ASP A 281 24.04 29.44 12.22
N VAL A 282 22.79 29.44 11.75
CA VAL A 282 22.46 29.36 10.31
C VAL A 282 22.41 30.78 9.74
N PRO A 283 23.23 31.12 8.73
CA PRO A 283 23.14 32.41 8.06
C PRO A 283 21.76 32.62 7.44
N GLN A 284 21.23 33.84 7.53
CA GLN A 284 19.85 34.14 7.11
C GLN A 284 19.64 33.89 5.60
N GLU A 285 20.67 34.12 4.79
CA GLU A 285 20.71 33.83 3.35
C GLU A 285 20.64 32.34 3.02
N HIS A 286 20.90 31.47 3.99
CA HIS A 286 20.85 30.02 3.84
C HIS A 286 19.71 29.37 4.64
N ILE A 287 18.85 30.17 5.27
CA ILE A 287 17.76 29.68 6.12
C ILE A 287 16.82 28.72 5.38
N THR A 288 16.64 28.90 4.07
CA THR A 288 15.78 28.04 3.24
C THR A 288 16.26 26.59 3.16
N PHE A 289 17.56 26.32 3.36
CA PHE A 289 18.09 24.96 3.49
C PHE A 289 17.54 24.26 4.74
N MET A 290 17.23 25.04 5.79
CA MET A 290 16.74 24.55 7.08
C MET A 290 15.21 24.57 7.15
N GLU A 291 14.59 25.57 6.54
CA GLU A 291 13.16 25.86 6.61
C GLU A 291 12.50 25.54 5.26
N ALA A 292 12.61 24.28 4.81
CA ALA A 292 12.19 23.84 3.48
C ALA A 292 10.70 24.10 3.17
N VAL A 293 9.82 24.06 4.17
CA VAL A 293 8.39 24.41 3.98
C VAL A 293 8.18 25.90 3.65
N ARG A 294 9.10 26.77 4.10
CA ARG A 294 9.07 28.21 3.86
C ARG A 294 9.80 28.63 2.58
N ALA A 295 10.30 27.67 1.80
CA ALA A 295 10.97 27.94 0.54
C ALA A 295 10.03 28.66 -0.44
N SER A 296 10.57 29.60 -1.21
CA SER A 296 9.79 30.31 -2.22
C SER A 296 9.25 29.36 -3.27
N GLU A 297 8.13 29.73 -3.90
CA GLU A 297 7.62 28.98 -5.04
C GLU A 297 8.72 28.87 -6.13
N GLY A 298 8.98 27.65 -6.57
CA GLY A 298 10.03 27.35 -7.54
C GLY A 298 11.41 27.01 -6.96
N TRP A 299 11.64 27.09 -5.64
CA TRP A 299 12.93 26.71 -5.03
C TRP A 299 13.39 25.28 -5.40
N PHE A 300 12.46 24.34 -5.50
CA PHE A 300 12.73 22.95 -5.87
C PHE A 300 12.51 22.67 -7.38
N SER A 301 12.51 23.70 -8.23
CA SER A 301 12.33 23.53 -9.67
C SER A 301 13.50 22.75 -10.25
N GLY A 302 13.22 21.70 -11.01
CA GLY A 302 14.24 20.79 -11.51
C GLY A 302 14.53 19.60 -10.59
N ALA A 303 13.88 19.49 -9.42
CA ALA A 303 14.02 18.31 -8.56
C ALA A 303 13.64 17.00 -9.28
N ASP A 304 12.72 17.04 -10.25
CA ASP A 304 12.32 15.93 -11.12
C ASP A 304 13.46 15.41 -12.02
N LYS A 305 14.49 16.22 -12.24
CA LYS A 305 15.71 15.83 -12.95
C LYS A 305 16.79 15.28 -12.01
N ILE A 306 16.62 15.45 -10.71
CA ILE A 306 17.59 15.03 -9.69
C ILE A 306 17.16 13.74 -9.02
N VAL A 307 15.85 13.58 -8.74
CA VAL A 307 15.27 12.39 -8.10
C VAL A 307 14.05 11.93 -8.89
N GLU A 308 13.92 10.62 -9.11
CA GLU A 308 12.83 10.06 -9.94
C GLU A 308 11.49 9.98 -9.19
N ARG A 309 11.53 9.59 -7.91
CA ARG A 309 10.32 9.40 -7.07
C ARG A 309 10.59 9.82 -5.63
N VAL A 310 9.61 10.43 -5.00
CA VAL A 310 9.74 10.91 -3.61
C VAL A 310 8.59 10.36 -2.79
N LEU A 311 8.91 9.69 -1.69
CA LEU A 311 7.94 9.30 -0.68
C LEU A 311 8.13 10.20 0.54
N VAL A 312 7.05 10.77 1.06
CA VAL A 312 7.02 11.55 2.29
C VAL A 312 6.06 10.86 3.25
N SER A 313 6.47 10.58 4.49
CA SER A 313 5.58 10.04 5.52
C SER A 313 5.47 10.96 6.72
N ALA A 314 4.35 10.86 7.45
CA ALA A 314 4.10 11.56 8.70
C ALA A 314 3.16 10.74 9.60
N GLY A 315 3.28 10.89 10.91
CA GLY A 315 2.28 10.46 11.89
C GLY A 315 1.09 11.43 11.95
N GLY A 316 -0.13 10.91 11.97
CA GLY A 316 -1.34 11.73 12.11
C GLY A 316 -1.48 12.40 13.49
N ALA A 317 -0.78 11.85 14.50
CA ALA A 317 -0.71 12.36 15.86
C ALA A 317 0.72 12.89 16.20
N GLU A 318 1.51 13.27 15.19
CA GLU A 318 2.83 13.89 15.39
C GLU A 318 2.78 15.43 15.33
N LEU A 319 3.69 16.12 16.01
CA LEU A 319 3.75 17.59 16.06
C LEU A 319 4.06 18.18 14.69
N LEU A 320 4.91 17.52 13.90
CA LEU A 320 5.37 17.98 12.60
C LEU A 320 4.36 17.77 11.46
N ARG A 321 3.22 17.12 11.74
CA ARG A 321 2.22 16.71 10.73
C ARG A 321 1.90 17.83 9.74
N ASP A 322 1.53 19.01 10.23
CA ASP A 322 1.06 20.09 9.36
C ASP A 322 2.19 20.66 8.51
N ASP A 323 3.40 20.82 9.07
CA ASP A 323 4.57 21.31 8.33
C ASP A 323 5.02 20.31 7.25
N VAL A 324 4.92 19.01 7.53
CA VAL A 324 5.22 17.94 6.56
C VAL A 324 4.19 17.92 5.44
N VAL A 325 2.90 18.00 5.79
CA VAL A 325 1.80 18.02 4.81
C VAL A 325 1.91 19.25 3.92
N GLU A 326 2.11 20.44 4.50
CA GLU A 326 2.27 21.69 3.76
C GLU A 326 3.47 21.62 2.80
N PHE A 327 4.62 21.16 3.30
CA PHE A 327 5.80 20.96 2.47
C PHE A 327 5.52 20.00 1.31
N ALA A 328 4.96 18.82 1.60
CA ALA A 328 4.73 17.79 0.58
C ALA A 328 3.76 18.26 -0.51
N GLU A 329 2.68 18.96 -0.14
CA GLU A 329 1.72 19.52 -1.11
C GLU A 329 2.36 20.64 -1.96
N SER A 330 3.23 21.46 -1.37
CA SER A 330 3.99 22.49 -2.10
C SER A 330 5.03 21.86 -3.05
N PHE A 331 5.82 20.92 -2.55
CA PHE A 331 6.86 20.22 -3.29
C PHE A 331 6.28 19.41 -4.47
N LYS A 332 5.11 18.79 -4.29
CA LYS A 332 4.39 18.05 -5.34
C LYS A 332 4.01 18.90 -6.55
N LYS A 333 3.93 20.23 -6.41
CA LYS A 333 3.74 21.13 -7.55
C LYS A 333 4.93 21.09 -8.50
N GLN A 334 6.15 20.95 -7.95
CA GLN A 334 7.43 20.98 -8.66
C GLN A 334 7.96 19.58 -9.00
N HIS A 335 7.59 18.55 -8.22
CA HIS A 335 7.94 17.15 -8.45
C HIS A 335 6.69 16.25 -8.42
N LYS A 336 6.19 15.82 -9.59
CA LYS A 336 4.88 15.14 -9.71
C LYS A 336 4.84 13.74 -9.10
N GLU A 337 5.96 13.03 -9.11
CA GLU A 337 6.11 11.68 -8.53
C GLU A 337 6.34 11.72 -7.01
N THR A 338 5.77 12.73 -6.33
CA THR A 338 5.78 12.84 -4.87
C THR A 338 4.51 12.23 -4.28
N GLU A 339 4.68 11.27 -3.37
CA GLU A 339 3.60 10.66 -2.60
C GLU A 339 3.69 11.04 -1.11
N LEU A 340 2.53 11.33 -0.50
CA LEU A 340 2.41 11.65 0.92
C LEU A 340 1.61 10.59 1.69
N VAL A 341 2.27 9.95 2.65
CA VAL A 341 1.69 8.94 3.54
C VAL A 341 1.63 9.42 5.00
N VAL A 342 0.55 10.14 5.35
CA VAL A 342 0.12 10.32 6.73
C VAL A 342 -0.50 9.05 7.32
N GLN A 343 0.11 8.47 8.36
CA GLN A 343 -0.39 7.31 9.11
C GLN A 343 -1.39 7.76 10.18
N ARG A 344 -2.64 7.27 10.10
CA ARG A 344 -3.67 7.59 11.10
C ARG A 344 -3.21 7.16 12.50
N GLY A 345 -3.19 8.09 13.46
CA GLY A 345 -2.78 7.81 14.84
C GLY A 345 -1.30 7.45 15.02
N GLY A 346 -0.48 7.53 13.96
CA GLY A 346 0.97 7.38 14.07
C GLY A 346 1.59 8.56 14.81
N LEU A 347 2.60 8.30 15.64
CA LEU A 347 3.42 9.31 16.28
C LEU A 347 4.60 9.68 15.38
N HIS A 348 5.45 10.61 15.83
CA HIS A 348 6.68 10.94 15.10
C HIS A 348 7.58 9.71 14.94
N GLU A 349 8.07 9.45 13.72
CA GLU A 349 8.91 8.29 13.39
C GLU A 349 8.25 6.92 13.69
N ASP A 350 6.91 6.82 13.62
CA ASP A 350 6.13 5.67 14.12
C ASP A 350 6.64 4.28 13.68
N MET A 351 7.14 4.16 12.45
CA MET A 351 7.66 2.91 11.90
C MET A 351 8.88 2.36 12.65
N PHE A 352 9.66 3.23 13.30
CA PHE A 352 10.76 2.81 14.16
C PHE A 352 10.27 2.40 15.55
N LEU A 353 9.15 2.96 16.02
CA LEU A 353 8.55 2.65 17.34
C LEU A 353 8.13 1.18 17.43
N ASP A 354 7.70 0.58 16.32
CA ASP A 354 7.43 -0.86 16.22
C ASP A 354 8.62 -1.74 16.65
N PHE A 355 9.85 -1.25 16.48
CA PHE A 355 11.08 -2.00 16.76
C PHE A 355 11.61 -1.76 18.18
N TYR A 356 11.09 -0.78 18.92
CA TYR A 356 11.44 -0.56 20.34
C TYR A 356 10.84 -1.64 21.26
N VAL A 357 9.67 -2.18 20.94
CA VAL A 357 8.97 -3.18 21.77
C VAL A 357 9.20 -4.62 21.33
N GLY A 358 10.01 -4.83 20.28
CA GLY A 358 10.24 -6.12 19.62
C GLY A 358 9.14 -6.46 18.61
N LYS A 359 9.45 -7.28 17.59
CA LYS A 359 8.53 -7.72 16.51
C LYS A 359 7.30 -8.44 17.11
N GLY A 360 6.28 -7.68 17.49
CA GLY A 360 4.98 -8.21 17.88
C GLY A 360 4.25 -8.83 16.68
N LYS A 361 3.13 -9.52 16.93
CA LYS A 361 2.29 -10.15 15.88
C LYS A 361 1.66 -9.17 14.88
N LYS A 362 1.77 -7.85 15.09
CA LYS A 362 1.27 -6.80 14.21
C LYS A 362 2.32 -5.68 14.14
N ILE A 363 2.87 -5.47 12.95
CA ILE A 363 3.70 -4.32 12.61
C ILE A 363 2.74 -3.20 12.16
N GLY A 364 2.97 -1.94 12.54
CA GLY A 364 2.12 -0.81 12.20
C GLY A 364 1.95 -0.63 10.69
N SER A 365 0.80 -0.12 10.25
CA SER A 365 0.40 -0.14 8.82
C SER A 365 1.39 0.51 7.85
N LEU A 366 2.21 1.44 8.31
CA LEU A 366 3.21 2.13 7.50
C LEU A 366 4.42 1.24 7.17
N THR A 367 4.84 0.37 8.09
CA THR A 367 6.02 -0.48 7.90
C THR A 367 5.82 -1.52 6.79
N PRO A 368 4.70 -2.27 6.68
CA PRO A 368 4.43 -3.10 5.51
C PRO A 368 4.31 -2.30 4.22
N LEU A 369 3.74 -1.08 4.23
CA LEU A 369 3.66 -0.24 3.03
C LEU A 369 5.05 0.16 2.50
N ILE A 370 6.03 0.32 3.39
CA ILE A 370 7.42 0.67 3.04
C ILE A 370 8.26 -0.58 2.72
N ALA A 371 8.15 -1.63 3.53
CA ALA A 371 8.95 -2.86 3.39
C ALA A 371 8.42 -3.81 2.31
N MET A 372 7.13 -3.71 2.00
CA MET A 372 6.42 -4.50 0.99
C MET A 372 5.67 -3.51 0.09
N ALA A 373 6.41 -2.88 -0.83
CA ALA A 373 5.83 -2.10 -1.89
C ALA A 373 5.08 -3.03 -2.88
N ASP A 374 3.93 -3.52 -2.42
CA ASP A 374 2.73 -3.85 -3.19
C ASP A 374 1.55 -3.93 -2.21
N LYS A 375 0.51 -3.12 -2.51
CA LYS A 375 -0.82 -3.00 -1.86
C LYS A 375 -1.00 -1.91 -0.76
N ALA A 376 -1.18 -0.64 -1.17
CA ALA A 376 -2.41 0.13 -0.87
C ALA A 376 -2.41 1.53 -1.52
N PRO A 377 -3.47 1.95 -2.23
CA PRO A 377 -3.71 3.36 -2.56
C PRO A 377 -4.61 4.08 -1.54
N LYS A 378 -4.33 5.37 -1.32
CA LYS A 378 -5.10 6.33 -0.51
C LYS A 378 -6.34 6.90 -1.22
N PRO A 379 -7.33 7.45 -0.47
CA PRO A 379 -8.68 7.72 -0.96
C PRO A 379 -8.78 9.04 -1.72
N LEU A 380 -9.46 9.03 -2.88
CA LEU A 380 -9.89 10.24 -3.58
C LEU A 380 -11.41 10.49 -3.41
N ASN A 381 -11.75 11.78 -3.40
CA ASN A 381 -13.08 12.38 -3.27
C ASN A 381 -13.92 12.12 -4.54
N LEU A 382 -14.98 11.30 -4.44
CA LEU A 382 -15.72 10.72 -5.57
C LEU A 382 -16.94 11.52 -6.06
N LEU A 383 -17.13 12.78 -5.67
CA LEU A 383 -18.26 13.57 -6.19
C LEU A 383 -17.91 14.55 -7.33
N LYS A 384 -16.69 14.53 -7.89
CA LYS A 384 -16.32 15.46 -8.98
C LYS A 384 -16.23 14.86 -10.39
N TYR A 385 -16.25 13.54 -10.55
CA TYR A 385 -16.04 12.92 -11.87
C TYR A 385 -17.07 11.83 -12.21
N HIS A 386 -18.32 12.24 -12.36
CA HIS A 386 -19.27 11.48 -13.16
C HIS A 386 -19.70 12.28 -14.40
N ARG A 387 -19.01 11.99 -15.51
CA ARG A 387 -19.48 11.85 -16.91
C ARG A 387 -18.28 11.99 -17.85
N PRO A 388 -17.91 10.96 -18.64
CA PRO A 388 -17.00 11.18 -19.76
C PRO A 388 -17.71 11.95 -20.87
N ARG A 389 -17.19 13.14 -21.22
CA ARG A 389 -17.46 13.77 -22.53
C ARG A 389 -16.52 13.09 -23.54
N ARG A 390 -17.10 12.28 -24.43
CA ARG A 390 -16.52 11.69 -25.65
C ARG A 390 -15.20 10.92 -25.48
N LEU A 391 -15.29 9.59 -25.55
CA LEU A 391 -14.16 8.71 -25.82
C LEU A 391 -13.73 8.91 -27.29
N ASN A 392 -12.58 9.53 -27.54
CA ASN A 392 -12.04 9.69 -28.89
C ASN A 392 -11.09 8.54 -29.21
N LEU A 393 -11.60 7.51 -29.88
CA LEU A 393 -10.90 6.25 -30.19
C LEU A 393 -9.76 6.40 -31.23
N HIS A 394 -9.50 7.61 -31.74
CA HIS A 394 -8.55 7.87 -32.83
C HIS A 394 -7.13 8.19 -32.37
N ASP A 395 -6.93 8.58 -31.10
CA ASP A 395 -5.67 9.17 -30.62
C ASP A 395 -4.83 8.23 -29.73
N ALA A 396 -5.27 6.98 -29.51
CA ALA A 396 -4.51 5.97 -28.76
C ALA A 396 -3.82 4.98 -29.74
N PRO A 397 -2.58 4.53 -29.47
CA PRO A 397 -1.85 3.56 -30.30
C PRO A 397 -2.38 2.14 -30.14
N ILE A 398 -3.69 1.97 -30.32
CA ILE A 398 -4.39 0.69 -30.34
C ILE A 398 -4.22 0.14 -31.77
N PRO A 399 -3.84 -1.14 -31.95
CA PRO A 399 -3.96 -1.79 -33.25
C PRO A 399 -5.38 -1.53 -33.80
N PRO A 400 -5.54 -1.16 -35.08
CA PRO A 400 -6.85 -0.79 -35.59
C PRO A 400 -7.84 -1.94 -35.36
N LEU A 401 -8.88 -1.68 -34.55
CA LEU A 401 -9.97 -2.62 -34.32
C LEU A 401 -10.57 -3.04 -35.65
N ASN A 402 -10.82 -4.34 -35.81
CA ASN A 402 -11.58 -4.80 -36.96
C ASN A 402 -13.07 -4.40 -36.84
N GLY A 403 -13.80 -4.52 -37.95
CA GLY A 403 -15.19 -4.05 -38.01
C GLY A 403 -16.10 -4.74 -37.01
N GLU A 404 -15.86 -6.02 -36.73
CA GLU A 404 -16.61 -6.80 -35.76
C GLU A 404 -16.35 -6.33 -34.32
N SER A 405 -15.08 -6.18 -33.94
CA SER A 405 -14.67 -5.71 -32.62
C SER A 405 -15.14 -4.29 -32.32
N LYS A 406 -15.20 -3.41 -33.34
CA LYS A 406 -15.82 -2.07 -33.20
C LYS A 406 -17.31 -2.16 -32.89
N ARG A 407 -18.06 -3.05 -33.55
CA ARG A 407 -19.48 -3.28 -33.23
C ARG A 407 -19.63 -3.87 -31.84
N ALA A 408 -18.75 -4.81 -31.48
CA ALA A 408 -18.77 -5.46 -30.19
C ALA A 408 -18.60 -4.49 -29.02
N LEU A 409 -17.63 -3.58 -29.11
CA LEU A 409 -17.44 -2.53 -28.10
C LEU A 409 -18.63 -1.55 -28.04
N ARG A 410 -19.28 -1.24 -29.16
CA ARG A 410 -20.49 -0.40 -29.16
C ARG A 410 -21.65 -1.09 -28.46
N ASN A 411 -21.84 -2.39 -28.70
CA ASN A 411 -22.88 -3.18 -28.05
C ASN A 411 -22.65 -3.25 -26.54
N LEU A 412 -21.41 -3.52 -26.11
CA LEU A 412 -21.03 -3.48 -24.69
C LEU A 412 -21.29 -2.09 -24.08
N ALA A 413 -20.82 -1.01 -24.71
CA ALA A 413 -21.04 0.35 -24.20
C ALA A 413 -22.52 0.76 -24.14
N ALA A 414 -23.36 0.21 -25.03
CA ALA A 414 -24.80 0.42 -25.06
C ALA A 414 -25.56 -0.48 -24.05
N HIS A 415 -24.98 -1.58 -23.61
CA HIS A 415 -25.63 -2.55 -22.74
C HIS A 415 -25.91 -1.96 -21.35
N ARG A 416 -27.08 -2.31 -20.79
CA ARG A 416 -27.50 -1.94 -19.44
C ARG A 416 -28.06 -3.19 -18.78
N ALA A 417 -27.38 -3.67 -17.74
CA ALA A 417 -27.84 -4.84 -17.01
C ALA A 417 -29.18 -4.56 -16.33
N THR A 418 -30.06 -5.56 -16.34
CA THR A 418 -31.33 -5.48 -15.62
C THR A 418 -31.09 -5.71 -14.13
N PRO A 419 -31.44 -4.77 -13.23
CA PRO A 419 -31.25 -4.96 -11.79
C PRO A 419 -32.16 -6.07 -11.26
N LEU A 420 -31.70 -6.79 -10.24
CA LEU A 420 -32.55 -7.72 -9.50
C LEU A 420 -33.65 -6.94 -8.76
N PRO A 421 -34.89 -7.46 -8.70
CA PRO A 421 -36.00 -6.77 -8.02
C PRO A 421 -35.95 -6.91 -6.49
N PHE A 422 -34.85 -7.42 -5.95
CA PHE A 422 -34.61 -7.58 -4.51
C PHE A 422 -33.14 -7.29 -4.18
N HIS A 423 -32.90 -6.85 -2.95
CA HIS A 423 -31.57 -6.48 -2.48
C HIS A 423 -30.75 -7.70 -2.05
N ILE A 424 -29.46 -7.74 -2.36
CA ILE A 424 -28.53 -8.80 -1.91
C ILE A 424 -27.63 -8.26 -0.79
N PRO A 425 -27.41 -9.00 0.32
CA PRO A 425 -26.49 -8.61 1.38
C PRO A 425 -25.07 -8.43 0.83
N ARG A 426 -24.35 -7.39 1.28
CA ARG A 426 -23.01 -7.10 0.74
C ARG A 426 -22.02 -8.23 1.01
N SER A 427 -22.15 -8.92 2.15
CA SER A 427 -21.30 -10.07 2.50
C SER A 427 -21.48 -11.28 1.58
N CYS A 428 -22.56 -11.32 0.80
CA CYS A 428 -22.83 -12.32 -0.23
C CYS A 428 -22.46 -11.83 -1.64
N CYS A 429 -21.97 -10.59 -1.80
CA CYS A 429 -21.61 -10.05 -3.10
C CYS A 429 -20.13 -10.29 -3.44
N ALA A 430 -19.87 -10.49 -4.72
CA ALA A 430 -18.54 -10.58 -5.30
C ALA A 430 -18.55 -9.92 -6.68
N ALA A 431 -17.36 -9.56 -7.18
CA ALA A 431 -17.20 -8.99 -8.51
C ALA A 431 -16.01 -9.63 -9.22
N VAL A 432 -16.14 -9.81 -10.53
CA VAL A 432 -15.05 -10.29 -11.40
C VAL A 432 -14.86 -9.32 -12.56
N LEU A 433 -13.61 -9.17 -12.99
CA LEU A 433 -13.24 -8.28 -14.07
C LEU A 433 -13.13 -9.04 -15.40
N VAL A 434 -14.00 -8.71 -16.35
CA VAL A 434 -13.86 -9.12 -17.76
C VAL A 434 -12.97 -8.09 -18.44
N ALA A 435 -11.66 -8.27 -18.31
CA ALA A 435 -10.65 -7.40 -18.90
C ALA A 435 -10.45 -7.71 -20.38
N LEU A 436 -10.99 -6.87 -21.24
CA LEU A 436 -10.84 -6.97 -22.69
C LEU A 436 -9.62 -6.20 -23.17
N PHE A 437 -8.95 -6.69 -24.20
CA PHE A 437 -7.89 -5.94 -24.90
C PHE A 437 -7.89 -6.28 -26.39
N VAL A 438 -7.24 -5.44 -27.18
CA VAL A 438 -7.19 -5.59 -28.64
C VAL A 438 -5.98 -6.42 -29.03
N GLY A 439 -6.22 -7.55 -29.69
CA GLY A 439 -5.18 -8.41 -30.25
C GLY A 439 -4.53 -7.82 -31.50
N ARG A 440 -3.46 -8.47 -31.99
CA ARG A 440 -2.69 -8.00 -33.15
C ARG A 440 -3.52 -7.84 -34.44
N SER A 441 -4.55 -8.66 -34.61
CA SER A 441 -5.46 -8.63 -35.77
C SER A 441 -6.66 -7.70 -35.58
N GLY A 442 -6.71 -6.93 -34.49
CA GLY A 442 -7.83 -6.04 -34.16
C GLY A 442 -9.02 -6.74 -33.51
N ASP A 443 -8.90 -8.01 -33.15
CA ASP A 443 -9.90 -8.81 -32.43
C ASP A 443 -9.91 -8.53 -30.93
N LEU A 444 -11.07 -8.68 -30.28
CA LEU A 444 -11.18 -8.61 -28.82
C LEU A 444 -10.76 -9.92 -28.16
N TYR A 445 -9.82 -9.82 -27.23
CA TYR A 445 -9.41 -10.89 -26.34
C TYR A 445 -9.83 -10.58 -24.92
N VAL A 446 -10.11 -11.62 -24.15
CA VAL A 446 -10.29 -11.55 -22.70
C VAL A 446 -9.03 -12.04 -22.00
N LEU A 447 -8.61 -11.32 -20.97
CA LEU A 447 -7.53 -11.72 -20.07
C LEU A 447 -8.06 -12.68 -19.00
N LEU A 448 -7.38 -13.82 -18.84
CA LEU A 448 -7.71 -14.86 -17.87
C LEU A 448 -6.47 -15.17 -17.02
N ASN A 449 -6.73 -15.66 -15.81
CA ASN A 449 -5.68 -16.10 -14.91
C ASN A 449 -5.82 -17.58 -14.57
N ARG A 450 -4.68 -18.22 -14.30
CA ARG A 450 -4.62 -19.51 -13.61
C ARG A 450 -4.38 -19.21 -12.14
N ARG A 451 -5.32 -19.60 -11.29
CA ARG A 451 -5.20 -19.45 -9.83
C ARG A 451 -4.02 -20.25 -9.29
N SER A 452 -3.38 -19.76 -8.23
CA SER A 452 -2.30 -20.46 -7.57
C SER A 452 -2.74 -21.84 -7.09
N ALA A 453 -1.85 -22.82 -7.20
CA ALA A 453 -2.09 -24.18 -6.73
C ALA A 453 -2.18 -24.27 -5.20
N THR A 454 -1.70 -23.26 -4.46
CA THR A 454 -1.66 -23.25 -3.00
C THR A 454 -2.95 -22.72 -2.36
N LEU A 455 -3.95 -22.30 -3.15
CA LEU A 455 -5.21 -21.77 -2.64
C LEU A 455 -6.10 -22.87 -2.03
N ARG A 456 -6.81 -22.51 -0.95
CA ARG A 456 -7.74 -23.44 -0.27
C ARG A 456 -8.98 -23.79 -1.10
N SER A 457 -9.30 -22.99 -2.10
CA SER A 457 -10.47 -23.18 -2.96
C SER A 457 -10.12 -22.81 -4.40
N TYR A 458 -10.61 -23.61 -5.35
CA TYR A 458 -10.41 -23.41 -6.80
C TYR A 458 -8.91 -23.33 -7.20
N ALA A 459 -8.04 -24.10 -6.52
CA ALA A 459 -6.60 -24.12 -6.79
C ALA A 459 -6.30 -24.60 -8.21
N GLY A 460 -5.49 -23.82 -8.92
CA GLY A 460 -5.09 -24.11 -10.31
C GLY A 460 -6.20 -23.92 -11.34
N ASP A 461 -7.39 -23.44 -10.96
CA ASP A 461 -8.50 -23.21 -11.89
C ASP A 461 -8.24 -21.98 -12.77
N THR A 462 -8.82 -22.00 -13.96
CA THR A 462 -8.88 -20.83 -14.85
C THR A 462 -10.03 -19.93 -14.44
N SER A 463 -9.72 -18.66 -14.15
CA SER A 463 -10.71 -17.68 -13.69
C SER A 463 -10.53 -16.31 -14.33
N LEU A 464 -11.54 -15.47 -14.09
CA LEU A 464 -11.44 -14.02 -14.22
C LEU A 464 -10.88 -13.47 -12.90
N PRO A 465 -10.05 -12.40 -12.94
CA PRO A 465 -9.63 -11.72 -11.72
C PRO A 465 -10.84 -11.22 -10.93
N GLY A 466 -10.89 -11.46 -9.63
CA GLY A 466 -12.05 -11.06 -8.84
C GLY A 466 -12.21 -11.77 -7.52
N GLY A 467 -13.10 -11.23 -6.69
CA GLY A 467 -13.26 -11.66 -5.31
C GLY A 467 -14.48 -11.04 -4.64
N LYS A 468 -14.54 -11.21 -3.31
CA LYS A 468 -15.67 -10.75 -2.49
C LYS A 468 -15.63 -9.23 -2.36
N VAL A 469 -16.82 -8.65 -2.19
CA VAL A 469 -16.94 -7.24 -1.82
C VAL A 469 -16.32 -7.01 -0.44
N ASP A 470 -15.34 -6.11 -0.36
CA ASP A 470 -14.77 -5.63 0.89
C ASP A 470 -15.66 -4.52 1.48
N PRO A 471 -15.76 -4.38 2.82
CA PRO A 471 -16.50 -3.28 3.44
C PRO A 471 -16.08 -1.87 2.97
N LYS A 472 -14.83 -1.71 2.52
CA LYS A 472 -14.28 -0.44 2.00
C LYS A 472 -14.62 -0.18 0.54
N ASP A 473 -15.03 -1.20 -0.22
CA ASP A 473 -15.43 -1.04 -1.62
C ASP A 473 -16.68 -0.15 -1.69
N ARG A 474 -16.77 0.78 -2.63
CA ARG A 474 -17.91 1.70 -2.74
C ARG A 474 -18.92 1.21 -3.77
N THR A 475 -18.41 0.62 -4.85
CA THR A 475 -19.18 0.05 -5.94
C THR A 475 -18.67 -1.35 -6.29
N ILE A 476 -19.45 -2.10 -7.08
CA ILE A 476 -19.04 -3.39 -7.63
C ILE A 476 -17.85 -3.25 -8.60
N GLU A 477 -17.77 -2.12 -9.32
CA GLU A 477 -16.60 -1.79 -10.15
C GLU A 477 -15.34 -1.66 -9.28
N ASP A 478 -15.44 -0.98 -8.13
CA ASP A 478 -14.30 -0.84 -7.21
C ASP A 478 -13.83 -2.20 -6.71
N THR A 479 -14.76 -3.11 -6.38
CA THR A 479 -14.42 -4.49 -6.00
C THR A 479 -13.67 -5.20 -7.13
N ALA A 480 -14.18 -5.18 -8.36
CA ALA A 480 -13.52 -5.86 -9.48
C ALA A 480 -12.14 -5.26 -9.81
N ARG A 481 -12.01 -3.94 -9.75
CA ARG A 481 -10.73 -3.23 -10.00
C ARG A 481 -9.72 -3.48 -8.90
N ARG A 482 -10.15 -3.46 -7.63
CA ARG A 482 -9.29 -3.77 -6.48
C ARG A 482 -8.74 -5.18 -6.60
N GLU A 483 -9.61 -6.17 -6.83
CA GLU A 483 -9.21 -7.57 -6.97
C GLU A 483 -8.28 -7.77 -8.17
N ALA A 484 -8.57 -7.16 -9.32
CA ALA A 484 -7.67 -7.23 -10.48
C ALA A 484 -6.32 -6.54 -10.25
N PHE A 485 -6.28 -5.42 -9.52
CA PHE A 485 -5.03 -4.80 -9.11
C PHE A 485 -4.24 -5.71 -8.16
N GLU A 486 -4.92 -6.31 -7.18
CA GLU A 486 -4.31 -7.18 -6.17
C GLU A 486 -3.82 -8.53 -6.70
N GLU A 487 -4.51 -9.11 -7.69
CA GLU A 487 -4.19 -10.42 -8.26
C GLU A 487 -3.19 -10.31 -9.42
N ILE A 488 -3.36 -9.32 -10.30
CA ILE A 488 -2.66 -9.24 -11.59
C ILE A 488 -2.02 -7.88 -11.87
N GLY A 489 -2.03 -6.94 -10.92
CA GLY A 489 -1.38 -5.64 -11.06
C GLY A 489 -2.04 -4.73 -12.10
N LEU A 490 -3.31 -4.96 -12.44
CA LEU A 490 -4.01 -4.13 -13.42
C LEU A 490 -4.25 -2.72 -12.84
N PRO A 491 -3.79 -1.63 -13.49
CA PRO A 491 -3.91 -0.27 -12.97
C PRO A 491 -5.36 0.12 -12.69
N LEU A 492 -5.55 0.88 -11.60
CA LEU A 492 -6.84 1.46 -11.23
C LEU A 492 -7.23 2.67 -12.11
N ASP A 493 -6.34 3.11 -13.01
CA ASP A 493 -6.56 4.24 -13.91
C ASP A 493 -7.69 3.94 -14.91
N GLN A 494 -8.82 4.61 -14.71
CA GLN A 494 -10.02 4.47 -15.54
C GLN A 494 -9.85 5.04 -16.96
N MET A 495 -8.84 5.87 -17.21
CA MET A 495 -8.53 6.35 -18.56
C MET A 495 -7.79 5.30 -19.37
N LYS A 496 -6.89 4.55 -18.73
CA LYS A 496 -6.16 3.42 -19.35
C LYS A 496 -7.01 2.16 -19.44
N VAL A 497 -7.93 1.99 -18.50
CA VAL A 497 -8.79 0.81 -18.38
C VAL A 497 -10.26 1.25 -18.20
N PRO A 498 -10.88 1.90 -19.21
CA PRO A 498 -12.28 2.34 -19.15
C PRO A 498 -13.26 1.19 -18.93
N LEU A 499 -14.43 1.54 -18.39
CA LEU A 499 -15.56 0.65 -18.15
C LEU A 499 -16.61 0.77 -19.28
N PRO A 500 -16.68 -0.16 -20.25
CA PRO A 500 -17.80 -0.25 -21.17
C PRO A 500 -19.15 -0.52 -20.48
N CYS A 501 -19.24 -1.54 -19.62
CA CYS A 501 -20.49 -1.92 -18.96
C CYS A 501 -20.29 -2.84 -17.75
N ILE A 502 -21.36 -3.01 -16.98
CA ILE A 502 -21.51 -4.05 -15.96
C ILE A 502 -22.60 -5.02 -16.46
N LEU A 503 -22.36 -6.33 -16.35
CA LEU A 503 -23.29 -7.38 -16.78
C LEU A 503 -24.17 -7.86 -15.62
N GLU A 504 -25.20 -8.64 -15.95
CA GLU A 504 -26.07 -9.27 -14.96
C GLU A 504 -25.30 -10.16 -13.97
N PRO A 505 -25.74 -10.23 -12.70
CA PRO A 505 -25.09 -11.07 -11.71
C PRO A 505 -25.39 -12.56 -11.90
N PHE A 506 -24.46 -13.39 -11.45
CA PHE A 506 -24.54 -14.85 -11.47
C PHE A 506 -24.33 -15.44 -10.08
N LEU A 507 -24.89 -16.63 -9.83
CA LEU A 507 -24.69 -17.34 -8.57
C LEU A 507 -23.51 -18.31 -8.64
N ALA A 508 -22.53 -18.13 -7.77
CA ALA A 508 -21.43 -19.06 -7.56
C ALA A 508 -21.81 -20.22 -6.62
N SER A 509 -21.07 -21.33 -6.70
CA SER A 509 -21.33 -22.53 -5.88
C SER A 509 -21.13 -22.30 -4.37
N ASN A 510 -20.34 -21.30 -3.99
CA ASN A 510 -20.12 -20.89 -2.61
C ASN A 510 -21.15 -19.86 -2.09
N ASN A 511 -22.29 -19.70 -2.79
CA ASN A 511 -23.39 -18.78 -2.47
C ASN A 511 -23.01 -17.30 -2.55
N LEU A 512 -21.99 -16.95 -3.35
CA LEU A 512 -21.74 -15.57 -3.72
C LEU A 512 -22.52 -15.19 -4.96
N VAL A 513 -23.08 -13.99 -4.96
CA VAL A 513 -23.65 -13.32 -6.13
C VAL A 513 -22.52 -12.53 -6.79
N VAL A 514 -22.01 -13.07 -7.88
CA VAL A 514 -20.84 -12.57 -8.62
C VAL A 514 -21.32 -11.68 -9.76
N THR A 515 -20.89 -10.42 -9.77
CA THR A 515 -21.24 -9.45 -10.82
C THR A 515 -20.06 -9.23 -11.76
N PRO A 516 -20.18 -9.50 -13.07
CA PRO A 516 -19.11 -9.24 -14.04
C PRO A 516 -19.02 -7.76 -14.41
N VAL A 517 -17.81 -7.23 -14.32
CA VAL A 517 -17.47 -5.84 -14.67
C VAL A 517 -16.60 -5.88 -15.91
N VAL A 518 -17.10 -5.33 -17.03
CA VAL A 518 -16.37 -5.35 -18.30
C VAL A 518 -15.54 -4.08 -18.41
N VAL A 519 -14.23 -4.25 -18.62
CA VAL A 519 -13.31 -3.14 -18.88
C VAL A 519 -12.55 -3.35 -20.18
N LEU A 520 -12.06 -2.27 -20.78
CA LEU A 520 -11.22 -2.32 -21.97
C LEU A 520 -9.84 -1.76 -21.64
N ILE A 521 -8.80 -2.58 -21.78
CA ILE A 521 -7.40 -2.18 -21.61
C ILE A 521 -6.95 -1.49 -22.90
N LEU A 522 -6.67 -0.19 -22.79
CA LEU A 522 -6.20 0.64 -23.90
C LEU A 522 -4.67 0.79 -23.92
N ASP A 523 -4.02 0.62 -22.77
CA ASP A 523 -2.57 0.74 -22.63
C ASP A 523 -1.88 -0.60 -22.94
N ASN A 524 -1.26 -0.69 -24.11
CA ASN A 524 -0.51 -1.88 -24.55
C ASN A 524 0.91 -1.97 -23.94
N THR A 525 1.34 -0.97 -23.18
CA THR A 525 2.62 -0.99 -22.44
C THR A 525 2.46 -1.63 -21.06
N LEU A 526 1.22 -1.85 -20.64
CA LEU A 526 0.87 -2.44 -19.35
C LEU A 526 1.46 -3.84 -19.22
N ARG A 527 2.36 -4.00 -18.24
CA ARG A 527 2.91 -5.30 -17.85
C ARG A 527 2.25 -5.76 -16.55
N PRO A 528 1.39 -6.79 -16.59
CA PRO A 528 0.75 -7.30 -15.39
C PRO A 528 1.78 -7.77 -14.37
N ILE A 529 1.55 -7.45 -13.09
CA ILE A 529 2.39 -7.89 -11.97
C ILE A 529 1.57 -8.91 -11.20
N LEU A 530 2.02 -10.17 -11.22
CA LEU A 530 1.26 -11.26 -10.61
C LEU A 530 1.56 -11.39 -9.13
N ASN A 531 0.50 -11.39 -8.33
CA ASN A 531 0.59 -11.86 -6.96
C ASN A 531 0.64 -13.40 -6.96
N ALA A 532 1.85 -13.96 -6.87
CA ALA A 532 2.10 -15.39 -6.95
C ALA A 532 1.32 -16.24 -5.91
N ALA A 533 0.90 -15.63 -4.78
CA ALA A 533 0.09 -16.31 -3.79
C ALA A 533 -1.33 -16.63 -4.29
N GLU A 534 -1.83 -15.86 -5.25
CA GLU A 534 -3.19 -15.95 -5.77
C GLU A 534 -3.24 -16.35 -7.25
N VAL A 535 -2.24 -15.95 -8.05
CA VAL A 535 -2.19 -16.17 -9.49
C VAL A 535 -0.86 -16.80 -9.90
N ALA A 536 -0.93 -17.94 -10.58
CA ALA A 536 0.24 -18.64 -11.11
C ALA A 536 0.66 -18.16 -12.51
N ALA A 537 -0.30 -17.78 -13.36
CA ALA A 537 -0.03 -17.35 -14.73
C ALA A 537 -1.18 -16.52 -15.32
N LEU A 538 -0.87 -15.71 -16.33
CA LEU A 538 -1.85 -15.06 -17.20
C LEU A 538 -1.81 -15.64 -18.60
N PHE A 539 -2.97 -15.65 -19.23
CA PHE A 539 -3.11 -15.92 -20.64
C PHE A 539 -4.36 -15.23 -21.18
N SER A 540 -4.50 -15.24 -22.49
CA SER A 540 -5.65 -14.64 -23.16
C SER A 540 -6.36 -15.63 -24.05
N HIS A 541 -7.64 -15.38 -24.27
CA HIS A 541 -8.49 -16.12 -25.19
C HIS A 541 -9.35 -15.16 -26.01
N PRO A 542 -9.63 -15.42 -27.30
CA PRO A 542 -10.54 -14.57 -28.07
C PRO A 542 -11.93 -14.55 -27.44
N LEU A 543 -12.54 -13.38 -27.31
CA LEU A 543 -13.87 -13.27 -26.71
C LEU A 543 -14.93 -14.01 -27.53
N SER A 544 -14.84 -13.92 -28.86
CA SER A 544 -15.75 -14.61 -29.80
C SER A 544 -15.67 -16.14 -29.70
N ALA A 545 -14.56 -16.70 -29.21
CA ALA A 545 -14.36 -18.14 -29.10
C ALA A 545 -15.27 -18.81 -28.07
N PHE A 546 -15.95 -18.03 -27.22
CA PHE A 546 -16.98 -18.52 -26.29
C PHE A 546 -18.38 -18.58 -26.94
N LEU A 547 -18.50 -18.27 -28.23
CA LEU A 547 -19.73 -18.39 -29.01
C LEU A 547 -19.71 -19.57 -29.99
N SER A 548 -18.60 -20.29 -30.10
CA SER A 548 -18.49 -21.43 -31.00
C SER A 548 -17.99 -22.70 -30.31
N SER A 549 -18.44 -23.84 -30.82
CA SER A 549 -17.90 -25.15 -30.47
C SER A 549 -16.59 -25.50 -31.21
N THR A 550 -16.17 -24.65 -32.14
CA THR A 550 -14.91 -24.81 -32.88
C THR A 550 -13.77 -24.03 -32.22
N PRO A 551 -12.54 -24.58 -32.19
CA PRO A 551 -11.41 -23.89 -31.58
C PRO A 551 -10.99 -22.67 -32.40
N PRO A 552 -10.55 -21.56 -31.76
CA PRO A 552 -10.10 -20.36 -32.46
C PRO A 552 -8.64 -20.43 -32.94
N PHE A 553 -8.00 -21.60 -32.84
CA PHE A 553 -6.63 -21.84 -33.24
C PHE A 553 -6.55 -22.98 -34.26
N PRO A 554 -5.59 -22.94 -35.21
CA PRO A 554 -5.45 -23.99 -36.21
C PRO A 554 -5.17 -25.32 -35.53
N THR A 555 -6.01 -26.31 -35.80
CA THR A 555 -5.80 -27.69 -35.37
C THR A 555 -6.23 -28.60 -36.50
N GLU A 556 -5.35 -29.54 -36.85
CA GLU A 556 -5.66 -30.70 -37.70
C GLU A 556 -6.82 -31.46 -37.01
N PRO A 557 -8.04 -31.45 -37.57
CA PRO A 557 -9.23 -32.01 -36.90
C PRO A 557 -9.07 -33.48 -36.51
N GLU A 558 -8.22 -34.20 -37.24
CA GLU A 558 -7.93 -35.63 -37.08
C GLU A 558 -6.97 -35.92 -35.90
N LEU A 559 -6.29 -34.92 -35.35
CA LEU A 559 -5.28 -35.07 -34.28
C LEU A 559 -5.78 -34.67 -32.88
N ILE A 560 -7.02 -34.16 -32.74
CA ILE A 560 -7.57 -33.78 -31.44
C ILE A 560 -8.41 -34.92 -30.85
N GLU A 561 -7.91 -35.59 -29.82
CA GLU A 561 -8.68 -36.61 -29.08
C GLU A 561 -9.79 -36.01 -28.19
N VAL A 562 -9.77 -34.70 -27.90
CA VAL A 562 -10.66 -34.03 -26.93
C VAL A 562 -11.38 -32.82 -27.54
N PRO A 563 -12.72 -32.77 -27.58
CA PRO A 563 -13.45 -31.63 -28.15
C PRO A 563 -13.11 -30.29 -27.49
N TYR A 564 -13.03 -29.22 -28.30
CA TYR A 564 -12.77 -27.86 -27.82
C TYR A 564 -13.83 -27.40 -26.81
N HIS A 565 -15.11 -27.55 -27.16
CA HIS A 565 -16.25 -27.22 -26.31
C HIS A 565 -17.01 -28.50 -25.94
N THR A 566 -17.36 -28.63 -24.67
CA THR A 566 -18.27 -29.66 -24.16
C THR A 566 -19.22 -29.03 -23.14
N SER A 567 -20.46 -29.51 -23.08
CA SER A 567 -21.43 -29.14 -22.07
C SER A 567 -22.03 -30.38 -21.41
N ASN A 568 -22.16 -30.36 -20.08
CA ASN A 568 -22.78 -31.45 -19.33
C ASN A 568 -23.88 -30.93 -18.41
N ASP A 569 -25.00 -31.64 -18.39
CA ASP A 569 -26.12 -31.35 -17.51
C ASP A 569 -25.94 -32.08 -16.19
N TRP A 570 -26.12 -31.37 -15.09
CA TRP A 570 -25.99 -31.90 -13.75
C TRP A 570 -27.26 -31.61 -12.96
N THR A 571 -27.80 -32.66 -12.35
CA THR A 571 -28.96 -32.54 -11.47
C THR A 571 -28.47 -32.29 -10.04
N TYR A 572 -29.02 -31.28 -9.39
CA TYR A 572 -28.77 -31.00 -7.98
C TYR A 572 -30.09 -30.93 -7.22
N GLN A 573 -30.09 -31.35 -5.95
CA GLN A 573 -31.25 -31.25 -5.08
C GLN A 573 -31.29 -29.87 -4.41
N GLY A 574 -32.35 -29.12 -4.66
CA GLY A 574 -32.74 -27.97 -3.86
C GLY A 574 -33.44 -28.42 -2.55
N PRO A 575 -33.79 -27.48 -1.67
CA PRO A 575 -34.51 -27.83 -0.44
C PRO A 575 -35.86 -28.47 -0.74
N ASN A 576 -36.33 -29.25 0.23
CA ASN A 576 -37.55 -30.05 0.14
C ASN A 576 -37.51 -31.09 -1.00
N GLY A 577 -36.33 -31.49 -1.45
CA GLY A 577 -36.14 -32.54 -2.46
C GLY A 577 -36.39 -32.10 -3.91
N ILE A 578 -36.58 -30.80 -4.17
CA ILE A 578 -36.83 -30.28 -5.52
C ILE A 578 -35.58 -30.43 -6.38
N LYS A 579 -35.62 -31.33 -7.37
CA LYS A 579 -34.52 -31.52 -8.32
C LYS A 579 -34.46 -30.33 -9.29
N ARG A 580 -33.25 -29.83 -9.54
CA ARG A 580 -32.96 -28.77 -10.50
C ARG A 580 -31.83 -29.22 -11.41
N ILE A 581 -31.86 -28.76 -12.65
CA ILE A 581 -30.85 -29.07 -13.66
C ILE A 581 -30.07 -27.79 -13.95
N GLY A 582 -28.74 -27.88 -13.89
CA GLY A 582 -27.85 -26.87 -14.44
C GLY A 582 -27.09 -27.45 -15.63
N ARG A 583 -26.54 -26.58 -16.48
CA ARG A 583 -25.58 -26.95 -17.51
C ARG A 583 -24.22 -26.36 -17.17
N VAL A 584 -23.16 -27.15 -17.31
CA VAL A 584 -21.78 -26.72 -17.12
C VAL A 584 -21.08 -26.77 -18.46
N HIS A 585 -20.57 -25.63 -18.91
CA HIS A 585 -19.76 -25.52 -20.11
C HIS A 585 -18.28 -25.64 -19.77
N ARG A 586 -17.51 -26.19 -20.70
CA ARG A 586 -16.06 -26.34 -20.65
C ARG A 586 -15.47 -26.02 -22.03
N PHE A 587 -14.50 -25.12 -22.07
CA PHE A 587 -13.74 -24.74 -23.27
C PHE A 587 -12.26 -25.00 -23.06
N LEU A 588 -11.62 -25.65 -24.03
CA LEU A 588 -10.16 -25.78 -24.05
C LEU A 588 -9.51 -24.41 -24.27
N THR A 589 -8.31 -24.26 -23.74
CA THR A 589 -7.49 -23.04 -23.80
C THR A 589 -6.37 -23.15 -24.85
N GLY A 590 -6.13 -24.36 -25.37
CA GLY A 590 -4.97 -24.67 -26.21
C GLY A 590 -3.65 -24.69 -25.44
N ARG A 591 -3.72 -24.70 -24.10
CA ARG A 591 -2.57 -24.55 -23.18
C ARG A 591 -2.59 -25.63 -22.08
N GLU A 592 -3.40 -26.66 -22.25
CA GLU A 592 -3.59 -27.75 -21.30
C GLU A 592 -2.28 -28.49 -21.00
N ALA A 593 -1.43 -28.68 -22.01
CA ALA A 593 -0.09 -29.27 -21.85
C ALA A 593 0.82 -28.47 -20.90
N GLY A 594 0.60 -27.15 -20.79
CA GLY A 594 1.28 -26.28 -19.83
C GLY A 594 0.63 -26.27 -18.43
N GLY A 595 -0.33 -27.16 -18.18
CA GLY A 595 -1.06 -27.26 -16.91
C GLY A 595 -2.13 -26.19 -16.71
N ILE A 596 -2.50 -25.45 -17.77
CA ILE A 596 -3.67 -24.55 -17.72
C ILE A 596 -4.94 -25.40 -17.78
N LYS A 597 -5.81 -25.27 -16.78
CA LYS A 597 -7.10 -25.96 -16.83
C LYS A 597 -8.02 -25.31 -17.87
N PRO A 598 -8.91 -26.09 -18.50
CA PRO A 598 -9.97 -25.55 -19.36
C PRO A 598 -10.76 -24.43 -18.67
N VAL A 599 -11.35 -23.52 -19.44
CA VAL A 599 -12.32 -22.56 -18.91
C VAL A 599 -13.62 -23.30 -18.64
N PHE A 600 -14.07 -23.38 -17.40
CA PHE A 600 -15.27 -24.15 -17.04
C PHE A 600 -16.14 -23.47 -15.98
N GLY A 601 -17.37 -23.97 -15.81
CA GLY A 601 -18.25 -23.55 -14.72
C GLY A 601 -18.69 -22.10 -14.84
N LEU A 602 -18.65 -21.37 -13.72
CA LEU A 602 -19.13 -19.98 -13.65
C LEU A 602 -18.36 -19.06 -14.61
N THR A 603 -17.03 -19.23 -14.71
CA THR A 603 -16.19 -18.45 -15.62
C THR A 603 -16.65 -18.61 -17.07
N ALA A 604 -16.93 -19.85 -17.51
CA ALA A 604 -17.41 -20.11 -18.86
C ALA A 604 -18.77 -19.45 -19.13
N VAL A 605 -19.72 -19.54 -18.19
CA VAL A 605 -21.05 -18.94 -18.34
C VAL A 605 -20.98 -17.41 -18.41
N ILE A 606 -20.12 -16.79 -17.59
CA ILE A 606 -19.90 -15.33 -17.64
C ILE A 606 -19.34 -14.92 -19.01
N LEU A 607 -18.39 -15.69 -19.55
CA LEU A 607 -17.75 -15.38 -20.84
C LEU A 607 -18.68 -15.61 -22.03
N ILE A 608 -19.51 -16.65 -22.00
CA ILE A 608 -20.59 -16.85 -22.99
C ILE A 608 -21.52 -15.63 -22.99
N HIS A 609 -21.94 -15.16 -21.81
CA HIS A 609 -22.82 -13.99 -21.69
C HIS A 609 -22.15 -12.71 -22.18
N ALA A 610 -20.91 -12.45 -21.74
CA ALA A 610 -20.13 -11.29 -22.17
C ALA A 610 -19.93 -11.28 -23.69
N ALA A 611 -19.60 -12.43 -24.29
CA ALA A 611 -19.44 -12.58 -25.72
C ALA A 611 -20.78 -12.40 -26.46
N SER A 612 -21.87 -12.94 -25.93
CA SER A 612 -23.21 -12.80 -26.55
C SER A 612 -23.68 -11.35 -26.57
N VAL A 613 -23.45 -10.62 -25.48
CA VAL A 613 -23.73 -9.18 -25.40
C VAL A 613 -22.84 -8.40 -26.35
N ALA A 614 -21.54 -8.73 -26.40
CA ALA A 614 -20.60 -8.06 -27.28
C ALA A 614 -20.97 -8.28 -28.75
N HIS A 615 -21.05 -9.53 -29.22
CA HIS A 615 -21.28 -9.84 -30.63
C HIS A 615 -22.76 -9.76 -31.04
N ALA A 616 -23.67 -9.53 -30.10
CA ALA A 616 -25.12 -9.39 -30.31
C ALA A 616 -25.78 -10.59 -31.02
N HIS A 617 -25.29 -11.80 -30.75
CA HIS A 617 -25.89 -13.05 -31.17
C HIS A 617 -25.65 -14.14 -30.11
N PRO A 618 -26.51 -15.18 -30.05
CA PRO A 618 -26.28 -16.32 -29.15
C PRO A 618 -25.13 -17.22 -29.66
N PRO A 619 -24.57 -18.09 -28.79
CA PRO A 619 -23.62 -19.11 -29.21
C PRO A 619 -24.23 -20.15 -30.17
N ASP A 620 -23.39 -20.89 -30.90
CA ASP A 620 -23.79 -21.99 -31.80
C ASP A 620 -24.22 -23.29 -31.08
N PHE A 621 -24.28 -23.24 -29.74
CA PHE A 621 -24.67 -24.33 -28.86
C PHE A 621 -25.69 -23.85 -27.83
N GLU A 622 -26.40 -24.79 -27.21
CA GLU A 622 -27.38 -24.49 -26.18
C GLU A 622 -26.72 -24.15 -24.83
N VAL A 623 -26.94 -22.93 -24.33
CA VAL A 623 -26.38 -22.43 -23.05
C VAL A 623 -27.08 -23.02 -21.82
N MET A 624 -28.37 -23.30 -21.92
CA MET A 624 -29.19 -23.72 -20.79
C MET A 624 -29.70 -25.15 -21.03
N PRO A 625 -29.81 -25.96 -19.97
CA PRO A 625 -30.47 -27.24 -20.09
C PRO A 625 -31.98 -27.04 -20.28
N PRO A 626 -32.69 -28.07 -20.80
CA PRO A 626 -34.15 -28.11 -20.74
C PRO A 626 -34.63 -27.84 -19.30
N ASP A 627 -35.60 -26.94 -19.15
CA ASP A 627 -36.17 -26.52 -17.85
C ASP A 627 -35.17 -25.91 -16.84
N GLY A 628 -33.99 -25.48 -17.31
CA GLY A 628 -32.99 -24.81 -16.50
C GLY A 628 -33.42 -23.41 -16.03
N MET A 629 -33.07 -23.04 -14.80
CA MET A 629 -33.35 -21.70 -14.28
C MET A 629 -32.35 -20.68 -14.83
N ILE A 630 -32.85 -19.58 -15.38
CA ILE A 630 -32.03 -18.40 -15.74
C ILE A 630 -31.35 -17.80 -14.50
N ALA A 631 -30.28 -17.02 -14.68
CA ALA A 631 -29.45 -16.51 -13.58
C ALA A 631 -30.23 -15.75 -12.49
N PRO A 632 -31.15 -14.81 -12.81
CA PRO A 632 -31.96 -14.14 -11.78
C PRO A 632 -32.82 -15.11 -10.96
N ALA A 633 -33.42 -16.11 -11.61
CA ALA A 633 -34.23 -17.13 -10.95
C ALA A 633 -33.37 -18.03 -10.04
N ARG A 634 -32.15 -18.36 -10.45
CA ARG A 634 -31.19 -19.10 -9.61
C ARG A 634 -30.77 -18.32 -8.37
N ILE A 635 -30.51 -17.01 -8.51
CA ILE A 635 -30.16 -16.14 -7.38
C ILE A 635 -31.34 -16.02 -6.43
N ALA A 636 -32.54 -15.74 -6.95
CA ALA A 636 -33.76 -15.65 -6.15
C ALA A 636 -34.04 -16.96 -5.39
N TRP A 637 -33.87 -18.09 -6.08
CA TRP A 637 -33.99 -19.41 -5.47
C TRP A 637 -33.00 -19.58 -4.31
N ALA A 638 -31.72 -19.25 -4.50
CA ALA A 638 -30.73 -19.38 -3.44
C ALA A 638 -30.99 -18.45 -2.25
N VAL A 639 -31.42 -17.21 -2.51
CA VAL A 639 -31.83 -16.24 -1.47
C VAL A 639 -33.00 -16.78 -0.66
N TRP A 640 -33.97 -17.42 -1.31
CA TRP A 640 -35.13 -18.04 -0.67
C TRP A 640 -34.76 -19.25 0.18
N THR A 641 -33.78 -20.04 -0.28
CA THR A 641 -33.63 -21.41 0.18
C THR A 641 -32.43 -21.65 1.09
N ASN A 642 -31.36 -20.89 0.90
CA ASN A 642 -30.11 -21.13 1.61
C ASN A 642 -30.04 -20.31 2.90
N ALA A 643 -29.70 -20.98 4.01
CA ALA A 643 -29.52 -20.33 5.32
C ALA A 643 -28.45 -19.22 5.29
N ALA A 644 -27.39 -19.35 4.48
CA ALA A 644 -26.32 -18.37 4.39
C ALA A 644 -26.82 -16.96 4.02
N PHE A 645 -27.80 -16.86 3.11
CA PHE A 645 -28.40 -15.57 2.77
C PHE A 645 -29.26 -15.02 3.91
N ARG A 646 -30.02 -15.87 4.60
CA ARG A 646 -30.83 -15.47 5.76
C ARG A 646 -29.96 -14.91 6.88
N ASP A 647 -28.90 -15.63 7.23
CA ASP A 647 -27.94 -15.20 8.25
C ASP A 647 -27.27 -13.87 7.86
N ALA A 648 -26.95 -13.69 6.58
CA ALA A 648 -26.39 -12.44 6.07
C ALA A 648 -27.38 -11.26 6.17
N TYR A 649 -28.65 -11.45 5.82
CA TYR A 649 -29.67 -10.41 6.00
C TYR A 649 -29.86 -10.04 7.47
N GLU A 650 -29.83 -11.01 8.39
CA GLU A 650 -29.94 -10.74 9.83
C GLU A 650 -28.73 -9.96 10.34
N LYS A 651 -27.51 -10.41 10.00
CA LYS A 651 -26.26 -9.79 10.44
C LYS A 651 -26.09 -8.36 9.92
N GLU A 652 -26.54 -8.09 8.70
CA GLU A 652 -26.48 -6.75 8.10
C GLU A 652 -27.70 -5.88 8.45
N GLY A 653 -28.67 -6.40 9.21
CA GLY A 653 -29.89 -5.67 9.58
C GLY A 653 -30.82 -5.37 8.40
N LEU A 654 -30.75 -6.18 7.34
CA LEU A 654 -31.43 -5.99 6.05
C LEU A 654 -32.71 -6.84 5.90
N THR A 655 -33.12 -7.59 6.92
CA THR A 655 -34.31 -8.46 6.87
C THR A 655 -35.59 -7.75 6.46
N HIS A 656 -35.74 -6.47 6.80
CA HIS A 656 -36.88 -5.63 6.43
C HIS A 656 -36.82 -5.07 5.00
N LYS A 657 -35.66 -5.16 4.33
CA LYS A 657 -35.43 -4.65 2.97
C LYS A 657 -35.58 -5.71 1.88
N VAL A 658 -35.87 -6.95 2.26
CA VAL A 658 -36.08 -8.05 1.32
C VAL A 658 -37.56 -8.14 0.97
N ASP A 659 -37.88 -7.90 -0.29
CA ASP A 659 -39.18 -8.23 -0.83
C ASP A 659 -39.24 -9.75 -1.10
N TRP A 660 -39.72 -10.49 -0.11
CA TRP A 660 -39.86 -11.94 -0.20
C TRP A 660 -40.91 -12.38 -1.24
N GLU A 661 -41.86 -11.52 -1.59
CA GLU A 661 -42.84 -11.81 -2.64
C GLU A 661 -42.18 -11.73 -4.01
N ALA A 662 -41.42 -10.66 -4.28
CA ALA A 662 -40.59 -10.53 -5.47
C ALA A 662 -39.59 -11.69 -5.61
N VAL A 663 -38.92 -12.08 -4.52
CA VAL A 663 -37.99 -13.22 -4.51
C VAL A 663 -38.71 -14.51 -4.94
N ARG A 664 -39.87 -14.84 -4.37
CA ARG A 664 -40.62 -16.06 -4.73
C ARG A 664 -41.12 -16.03 -6.18
N LYS A 665 -41.57 -14.87 -6.65
CA LYS A 665 -42.02 -14.66 -8.03
C LYS A 665 -40.89 -14.91 -9.01
N VAL A 666 -39.72 -14.31 -8.80
CA VAL A 666 -38.54 -14.50 -9.65
C VAL A 666 -37.98 -15.93 -9.57
N ALA A 667 -38.06 -16.57 -8.39
CA ALA A 667 -37.64 -17.96 -8.22
C ALA A 667 -38.59 -18.98 -8.88
N GLY A 668 -39.73 -18.54 -9.44
CA GLY A 668 -40.68 -19.42 -10.13
C GLY A 668 -41.46 -20.35 -9.20
N VAL A 669 -41.61 -20.00 -7.92
CA VAL A 669 -42.29 -20.83 -6.89
C VAL A 669 -43.73 -20.39 -6.65
N TRP A 670 -44.19 -19.35 -7.36
CA TRP A 670 -45.46 -18.67 -7.07
C TRP A 670 -46.70 -19.57 -7.25
N ALA A 671 -46.62 -20.61 -8.09
CA ALA A 671 -47.74 -21.49 -8.40
C ALA A 671 -47.83 -22.77 -7.54
N GLN A 672 -46.94 -23.02 -6.55
CA GLN A 672 -46.89 -24.31 -5.85
C GLN A 672 -47.01 -24.31 -4.32
N THR A 673 -47.26 -23.18 -3.66
CA THR A 673 -47.52 -23.21 -2.21
C THR A 673 -48.57 -22.19 -1.77
N ASN A 674 -49.83 -22.64 -1.66
CA ASN A 674 -50.77 -22.14 -0.65
C ASN A 674 -50.38 -22.59 0.78
N SER A 675 -49.24 -23.29 0.93
CA SER A 675 -48.59 -23.52 2.21
C SER A 675 -47.53 -22.44 2.47
N SER A 676 -47.93 -21.44 3.26
CA SER A 676 -47.01 -20.63 4.05
C SER A 676 -45.85 -21.50 4.57
N PRO A 677 -44.57 -21.08 4.48
CA PRO A 677 -43.56 -21.64 5.35
C PRO A 677 -44.02 -21.30 6.77
N GLN A 678 -44.56 -22.29 7.48
CA GLN A 678 -44.82 -22.23 8.92
C GLN A 678 -43.54 -21.78 9.62
N SER A 679 -43.34 -20.47 9.82
CA SER A 679 -42.33 -19.94 10.74
C SER A 679 -42.40 -18.43 11.00
N SER A 680 -43.30 -17.64 10.40
CA SER A 680 -43.47 -16.24 10.85
C SER A 680 -43.97 -16.17 12.32
N GLN A 681 -44.91 -17.04 12.70
CA GLN A 681 -45.38 -17.16 14.08
C GLN A 681 -44.44 -17.95 15.02
N GLY A 682 -43.69 -18.92 14.47
CA GLY A 682 -42.69 -19.68 15.24
C GLY A 682 -41.49 -18.81 15.64
N TRP A 683 -41.07 -17.94 14.73
CA TRP A 683 -39.96 -17.02 14.93
C TRP A 683 -40.27 -15.92 15.96
N GLU A 684 -41.50 -15.38 16.00
CA GLU A 684 -41.90 -14.45 17.06
C GLU A 684 -41.94 -15.10 18.45
N LYS A 685 -42.31 -16.39 18.52
CA LYS A 685 -42.23 -17.19 19.76
C LYS A 685 -40.78 -17.42 20.20
N GLU A 686 -39.89 -17.82 19.29
CA GLU A 686 -38.46 -18.04 19.59
C GLU A 686 -37.75 -16.72 19.95
N ARG A 687 -38.10 -15.61 19.30
CA ARG A 687 -37.62 -14.25 19.60
C ARG A 687 -38.06 -13.77 20.98
N ARG A 688 -39.29 -14.09 21.42
CA ARG A 688 -39.77 -13.82 22.79
C ARG A 688 -39.07 -14.70 23.83
N ARG A 689 -38.75 -15.95 23.49
CA ARG A 689 -38.01 -16.88 24.36
C ARG A 689 -36.57 -16.40 24.60
N ARG A 690 -35.83 -16.07 23.54
CA ARG A 690 -34.44 -15.59 23.62
C ARG A 690 -34.30 -14.22 24.30
N ARG A 691 -35.30 -13.33 24.18
CA ARG A 691 -35.35 -12.06 24.94
C ARG A 691 -35.63 -12.23 26.43
N LYS A 692 -36.30 -13.32 26.83
CA LYS A 692 -36.48 -13.66 28.26
C LYS A 692 -35.23 -14.30 28.84
N GLU A 693 -34.52 -15.11 28.07
CA GLU A 693 -33.27 -15.76 28.48
C GLU A 693 -32.07 -14.79 28.57
N SER A 694 -32.08 -13.64 27.88
CA SER A 694 -31.02 -12.62 27.99
C SER A 694 -31.27 -11.54 29.07
N LYS A 695 -32.34 -11.67 29.86
CA LYS A 695 -32.70 -10.75 30.96
C LYS A 695 -32.67 -11.41 32.34
N LEU A 696 -32.30 -12.69 32.40
CA LEU A 696 -31.82 -13.43 33.57
C LEU A 696 -30.30 -13.50 33.46
#